data_AF-A0A8E2FDX8-F1
#
_entry.id   AF-A0A8E2FDX8-F1
#
_cell.length_a   1.000
_cell.length_b   1.000
_cell.length_c   1.000
_cell.angle_alpha   90.00
_cell.angle_beta   90.00
_cell.angle_gamma   90.00
#
_symmetry.space_group_name_H-M   'P 1'
#
loop_
_entity.id
_entity.type
_entity.pdbx_description
1 polymer ?
#
loop_
_entity_poly.entity_id
_entity_poly.type
_entity_poly.pdbx_seq_one_letter_code
_entity_poly.pdbx_strand_id
1 'polypeptide(L)'
;MPRLNSSSRGPLLPSPFRPYRSHKIPACYSCRRRKSRCTRDLPEHACLLCRVHGVECSSNVAQVAGNVEVITSRRQPSRMQRSEYSTSSNQHASAQAVSIDESINETDPPYPLSEADGQLAGLLTVTSASKSQDSSGQSGHIIGPAVARDFQVLEQYLCPTYSQEASHVRPNPYKVYSDDPKNPVVYMKVPRRRGIPSSGNGSSAFVQFETMEKILEPLGPDLVSLYFESFHPSFPILDECTVVESYRQGRLPHTLVCEIYAASLIFWNTSKIVLTSGRKCPDIGYMWNLAVSALNEDFLASSFSTVLATILDLTGRPTTSMTYNAVNIGRAVALSKGFGLNRNPETWKLDQRQKDLRIRAWWGLLIHDWWASLTHGTPPHISKTQYDVEVPQLEALLTSKEKKNSSAAIPDARIAGAHCFIAICKLTVILGEVLSLVYDLPPCNTDTRLKTLRRVEASLDRWEDSLPGWLNYSCPGFKRESPGALNLHLSFLATKMCVCRVVLQAAQEIVQFVITLQIDDMTAFWFPYSAYHLTSTIMLILRCALESRNGDTAQDCLSSAKMLVEHLRRAKDEANWDLGDICLTQCEALPSAPKMSTVQLPEPFANIPRESLLFGSSPIQHLPRITATLGGKVNIYAKREDCNSGLAYGGNKTRKLEYLVPEALAQGCDTLVSIGGVQSNHTRQVAGVAAKLGLKVALVQEKWVNWEDPVYDKAGNIQLSRLMGADIRLDLSPFSITHKESLKNLTQEVINRGGKPYYIPAGASDHPLGGLGFARWAFEVEQQEKEMGVFFDTIIVCAVTGSTMAGMVAGFKLAEKNGSRTRRIIGIDASAKVPETFDQVLRIAKATGARIGLCEDDITCKDIILDDRYHAGCYGIPDKQTVDAIKFGAQTEAFITDPVYEGKSLAGMLDLIRKGEISAGSNVLYAHLGGQLALNAYTSM
;
A
#
# COMPACT_ATOMS: atom_id res chain seq x y z
N MET A 1 -31.28 30.22 41.33
CA MET A 1 -32.19 31.34 41.69
C MET A 1 -32.75 31.98 40.41
N PRO A 2 -33.81 32.82 40.48
CA PRO A 2 -34.94 32.68 39.55
C PRO A 2 -34.91 33.52 38.27
N ARG A 3 -35.82 33.18 37.35
CA ARG A 3 -36.25 34.04 36.24
C ARG A 3 -36.96 35.28 36.78
N LEU A 4 -36.80 36.41 36.10
CA LEU A 4 -37.84 37.45 36.02
C LEU A 4 -38.02 37.86 34.56
N ASN A 5 -39.20 38.37 34.23
CA ASN A 5 -39.66 38.61 32.86
C ASN A 5 -40.37 39.96 32.76
N SER A 6 -40.51 40.45 31.53
CA SER A 6 -41.44 41.51 31.09
C SER A 6 -41.15 42.99 31.41
N SER A 7 -41.30 43.79 30.34
CA SER A 7 -42.21 44.97 30.25
C SER A 7 -41.63 46.39 30.14
N SER A 8 -42.42 47.23 29.46
CA SER A 8 -42.42 48.71 29.42
C SER A 8 -41.33 49.46 28.64
N ARG A 9 -41.65 49.77 27.37
CA ARG A 9 -41.57 51.08 26.67
C ARG A 9 -42.24 50.86 25.31
N GLY A 10 -43.11 51.72 24.79
CA GLY A 10 -43.14 53.18 24.92
C GLY A 10 -42.72 53.74 23.55
N PRO A 11 -43.61 54.40 22.78
CA PRO A 11 -43.37 54.64 21.36
C PRO A 11 -42.22 55.64 21.13
N LEU A 12 -41.36 55.34 20.16
CA LEU A 12 -40.28 56.23 19.72
C LEU A 12 -40.32 56.39 18.20
N LEU A 13 -39.82 57.56 17.77
CA LEU A 13 -39.92 58.11 16.42
C LEU A 13 -39.27 57.23 15.33
N PRO A 14 -39.69 57.34 14.06
CA PRO A 14 -39.17 56.53 12.97
C PRO A 14 -37.67 56.79 12.75
N SER A 15 -36.83 55.86 13.17
CA SER A 15 -35.38 55.94 12.97
C SER A 15 -35.02 55.81 11.48
N PRO A 16 -33.96 56.46 10.98
CA PRO A 16 -33.50 56.31 9.58
C PRO A 16 -32.95 54.91 9.27
N PHE A 17 -32.71 54.09 10.30
CA PHE A 17 -32.20 52.73 10.18
C PHE A 17 -33.29 51.76 9.73
N ARG A 18 -32.98 50.87 8.79
CA ARG A 18 -33.89 49.79 8.38
C ARG A 18 -34.14 48.82 9.55
N PRO A 19 -35.39 48.65 10.04
CA PRO A 19 -35.68 47.70 11.12
C PRO A 19 -35.42 46.24 10.69
N TYR A 20 -34.99 45.41 11.64
CA TYR A 20 -34.77 43.98 11.39
C TYR A 20 -36.08 43.32 10.91
N ARG A 21 -36.01 42.60 9.78
CA ARG A 21 -37.17 42.03 9.06
C ARG A 21 -38.28 43.05 8.69
N SER A 22 -37.95 44.33 8.51
CA SER A 22 -38.93 45.29 7.95
C SER A 22 -39.45 44.85 6.59
N HIS A 23 -40.79 44.81 6.46
CA HIS A 23 -41.51 44.61 5.19
C HIS A 23 -41.76 45.94 4.46
N LYS A 24 -41.90 47.07 5.17
CA LYS A 24 -42.09 48.41 4.57
C LYS A 24 -40.85 48.93 3.85
N ILE A 25 -39.66 48.54 4.32
CA ILE A 25 -38.38 48.86 3.66
C ILE A 25 -37.75 47.52 3.27
N PRO A 26 -37.71 47.14 1.98
CA PRO A 26 -37.10 45.89 1.56
C PRO A 26 -35.58 45.89 1.84
N ALA A 27 -34.99 44.71 1.94
CA ALA A 27 -33.54 44.57 1.82
C ALA A 27 -33.11 44.90 0.38
N CYS A 28 -31.92 45.47 0.19
CA CYS A 28 -31.34 45.64 -1.15
C CYS A 28 -31.19 44.28 -1.86
N TYR A 29 -31.14 44.28 -3.19
CA TYR A 29 -31.14 43.06 -3.99
C TYR A 29 -30.02 42.08 -3.54
N SER A 30 -28.80 42.60 -3.37
CA SER A 30 -27.60 41.85 -2.96
C SER A 30 -27.77 41.16 -1.60
N CYS A 31 -28.35 41.83 -0.60
CA CYS A 31 -28.64 41.21 0.70
C CYS A 31 -29.85 40.26 0.66
N ARG A 32 -30.86 40.54 -0.18
CA ARG A 32 -32.02 39.65 -0.38
C ARG A 32 -31.59 38.32 -1.01
N ARG A 33 -30.71 38.37 -2.04
CA ARG A 33 -30.09 37.18 -2.67
C ARG A 33 -29.28 36.36 -1.65
N ARG A 34 -28.48 37.02 -0.82
CA ARG A 34 -27.69 36.40 0.27
C ARG A 34 -28.48 36.02 1.54
N LYS A 35 -29.82 36.19 1.56
CA LYS A 35 -30.71 36.00 2.73
C LYS A 35 -30.26 36.75 4.02
N SER A 36 -29.43 37.79 3.89
CA SER A 36 -28.63 38.37 4.96
C SER A 36 -29.21 39.67 5.54
N ARG A 37 -28.68 40.12 6.70
CA ARG A 37 -29.19 41.31 7.42
C ARG A 37 -28.76 42.61 6.71
N CYS A 38 -29.54 43.02 5.70
CA CYS A 38 -29.47 44.37 5.14
C CYS A 38 -29.72 45.42 6.25
N THR A 39 -28.65 46.11 6.64
CA THR A 39 -28.66 47.22 7.61
C THR A 39 -28.18 48.47 6.89
N ARG A 40 -29.07 49.46 6.69
CA ARG A 40 -28.67 50.82 6.30
C ARG A 40 -28.46 51.61 7.58
N ASP A 41 -27.23 52.06 7.76
CA ASP A 41 -26.69 52.81 8.89
C ASP A 41 -26.50 54.31 8.58
N LEU A 42 -26.45 54.65 7.29
CA LEU A 42 -26.50 56.02 6.78
C LEU A 42 -27.65 56.13 5.75
N PRO A 43 -28.35 57.28 5.67
CA PRO A 43 -29.20 57.61 4.53
C PRO A 43 -28.40 57.57 3.21
N GLU A 44 -29.10 57.26 2.11
CA GLU A 44 -28.64 57.27 0.70
C GLU A 44 -27.48 56.34 0.33
N HIS A 45 -26.47 56.14 1.19
CA HIS A 45 -25.36 55.21 0.97
C HIS A 45 -25.78 53.74 0.85
N ALA A 46 -24.88 52.95 0.28
CA ALA A 46 -24.94 51.49 0.27
C ALA A 46 -24.96 50.92 1.70
N CYS A 47 -25.74 49.86 1.92
CA CYS A 47 -25.89 49.23 3.24
C CYS A 47 -24.55 48.69 3.75
N LEU A 48 -24.38 48.61 5.08
CA LEU A 48 -23.12 48.24 5.72
C LEU A 48 -22.51 46.94 5.13
N LEU A 49 -23.35 45.92 4.91
CA LEU A 49 -22.91 44.63 4.37
C LEU A 49 -22.48 44.71 2.89
N CYS A 50 -23.11 45.58 2.10
CA CYS A 50 -22.67 45.86 0.72
C CYS A 50 -21.31 46.57 0.70
N ARG A 51 -21.11 47.56 1.58
CA ARG A 51 -19.83 48.27 1.71
C ARG A 51 -18.69 47.35 2.17
N VAL A 52 -18.92 46.53 3.19
CA VAL A 52 -17.94 45.54 3.70
C VAL A 52 -17.56 44.50 2.64
N HIS A 53 -18.45 44.15 1.71
CA HIS A 53 -18.18 43.21 0.63
C HIS A 53 -17.84 43.87 -0.72
N GLY A 54 -17.69 45.20 -0.79
CA GLY A 54 -17.36 45.91 -2.03
C GLY A 54 -18.36 45.77 -3.18
N VAL A 55 -19.64 45.46 -2.89
CA VAL A 55 -20.68 45.19 -3.91
C VAL A 55 -21.75 46.27 -3.96
N GLU A 56 -22.32 46.47 -5.14
CA GLU A 56 -23.39 47.45 -5.37
C GLU A 56 -24.67 47.14 -4.54
N CYS A 57 -25.47 48.17 -4.30
CA CYS A 57 -26.57 48.16 -3.32
C CYS A 57 -27.87 48.77 -3.88
N SER A 58 -28.38 48.22 -4.97
CA SER A 58 -29.64 48.65 -5.59
C SER A 58 -30.87 48.45 -4.68
N SER A 59 -31.78 49.44 -4.68
CA SER A 59 -32.96 49.43 -3.80
C SER A 59 -34.22 50.06 -4.41
N ASN A 60 -34.70 49.55 -5.55
CA ASN A 60 -36.13 49.55 -5.89
C ASN A 60 -36.47 48.58 -7.04
N VAL A 61 -37.73 48.12 -7.06
CA VAL A 61 -38.40 47.45 -8.20
C VAL A 61 -39.85 47.89 -8.16
N ALA A 62 -40.29 48.69 -9.13
CA ALA A 62 -41.67 49.19 -9.20
C ALA A 62 -42.06 49.69 -10.60
N GLN A 63 -42.55 48.79 -11.47
CA GLN A 63 -43.63 49.01 -12.45
C GLN A 63 -43.87 47.78 -13.34
N VAL A 64 -44.67 46.82 -12.85
CA VAL A 64 -45.78 46.18 -13.60
C VAL A 64 -46.81 45.78 -12.54
N ALA A 65 -48.09 46.10 -12.77
CA ALA A 65 -49.20 45.62 -11.96
C ALA A 65 -50.18 44.84 -12.85
N GLY A 66 -50.74 43.74 -12.34
CA GLY A 66 -51.50 42.78 -13.15
C GLY A 66 -52.18 41.70 -12.29
N ASN A 67 -53.06 42.15 -11.39
CA ASN A 67 -54.05 41.44 -10.58
C ASN A 67 -53.97 39.90 -10.47
N VAL A 68 -53.77 39.42 -9.24
CA VAL A 68 -54.22 38.08 -8.80
C VAL A 68 -54.91 38.25 -7.44
N GLU A 69 -56.19 37.88 -7.33
CA GLU A 69 -56.89 37.83 -6.04
C GLU A 69 -56.54 36.54 -5.27
N VAL A 70 -56.70 36.60 -3.96
CA VAL A 70 -56.30 35.52 -3.02
C VAL A 70 -57.51 34.73 -2.57
N ILE A 71 -57.46 33.41 -2.71
CA ILE A 71 -58.25 32.49 -1.87
C ILE A 71 -57.29 31.55 -1.12
N THR A 72 -57.51 31.42 0.18
CA THR A 72 -56.58 30.82 1.14
C THR A 72 -56.70 29.30 1.25
N SER A 73 -55.57 28.62 1.45
CA SER A 73 -55.57 27.20 1.83
C SER A 73 -56.00 26.99 3.29
N ARG A 74 -56.73 25.89 3.54
CA ARG A 74 -56.78 25.24 4.86
C ARG A 74 -56.53 23.75 4.72
N ARG A 75 -55.53 23.25 5.45
CA ARG A 75 -55.26 21.81 5.64
C ARG A 75 -56.22 21.26 6.71
N GLN A 76 -56.64 20.00 6.58
CA GLN A 76 -56.40 18.95 7.60
C GLN A 76 -56.69 17.53 7.02
N PRO A 77 -56.37 16.39 7.70
CA PRO A 77 -55.58 15.34 7.06
C PRO A 77 -56.22 13.93 7.07
N SER A 78 -55.38 12.87 7.05
CA SER A 78 -55.69 11.42 7.09
C SER A 78 -56.03 10.81 5.69
N ARG A 79 -55.88 9.49 5.38
CA ARG A 79 -55.16 8.36 6.01
C ARG A 79 -55.19 7.10 5.09
N MET A 80 -54.13 6.27 5.12
CA MET A 80 -54.03 4.85 4.68
C MET A 80 -54.04 4.41 3.18
N GLN A 81 -53.06 3.52 2.88
CA GLN A 81 -53.09 2.26 2.10
C GLN A 81 -53.18 2.17 0.54
N ARG A 82 -52.36 1.22 0.02
CA ARG A 82 -52.43 0.35 -1.20
C ARG A 82 -52.70 1.01 -2.58
N SER A 83 -51.71 0.99 -3.49
CA SER A 83 -51.50 0.05 -4.64
C SER A 83 -52.31 0.48 -5.88
N GLU A 84 -51.87 0.30 -7.15
CA GLU A 84 -51.14 -0.84 -7.73
C GLU A 84 -50.22 -0.50 -8.95
N TYR A 85 -50.31 -1.29 -10.04
CA TYR A 85 -49.55 -1.33 -11.31
C TYR A 85 -50.11 -0.32 -12.38
N SER A 86 -49.56 -0.05 -13.59
CA SER A 86 -48.22 -0.17 -14.23
C SER A 86 -48.25 0.36 -15.71
N THR A 87 -47.07 0.51 -16.39
CA THR A 87 -46.83 0.31 -17.86
C THR A 87 -47.50 1.27 -18.92
N SER A 88 -46.93 1.66 -20.13
CA SER A 88 -46.42 0.97 -22.90
C SER A 88 -47.45 0.99 -24.20
N SER A 89 -47.29 1.69 -25.35
CA SER A 89 -46.33 1.71 -26.52
C SER A 89 -46.69 2.95 -27.43
N ASN A 90 -46.10 3.34 -28.58
CA ASN A 90 -44.70 3.44 -29.09
C ASN A 90 -44.59 4.43 -30.31
N GLN A 91 -43.40 5.05 -30.51
CA GLN A 91 -42.83 5.59 -31.80
C GLN A 91 -43.63 6.67 -32.64
N HIS A 92 -43.28 7.18 -33.87
CA HIS A 92 -42.21 6.93 -34.89
C HIS A 92 -41.67 8.22 -35.61
N ALA A 93 -41.20 8.19 -36.89
CA ALA A 93 -40.32 9.19 -37.60
C ALA A 93 -40.99 9.87 -38.88
N SER A 94 -40.39 10.65 -39.82
CA SER A 94 -38.99 10.93 -40.32
C SER A 94 -38.80 12.34 -41.01
N ALA A 95 -37.83 12.56 -41.94
CA ALA A 95 -37.29 13.90 -42.35
C ALA A 95 -36.81 14.08 -43.83
N GLN A 96 -36.46 15.32 -44.26
CA GLN A 96 -35.60 15.65 -45.44
C GLN A 96 -35.00 17.11 -45.46
N ALA A 97 -34.50 17.65 -46.60
CA ALA A 97 -33.61 18.85 -46.77
C ALA A 97 -33.95 19.70 -48.05
N VAL A 98 -33.24 20.74 -48.61
CA VAL A 98 -31.81 21.21 -48.64
C VAL A 98 -31.67 22.73 -49.06
N SER A 99 -30.49 23.35 -48.83
CA SER A 99 -29.84 24.57 -49.46
C SER A 99 -30.57 25.95 -49.45
N ILE A 100 -29.98 27.15 -49.70
CA ILE A 100 -28.68 27.64 -50.27
C ILE A 100 -28.16 28.85 -49.42
N ASP A 101 -26.85 29.12 -49.45
CA ASP A 101 -26.09 30.24 -48.81
C ASP A 101 -26.22 31.61 -49.57
N GLU A 102 -25.54 32.75 -49.34
CA GLU A 102 -24.33 33.17 -48.57
C GLU A 102 -24.29 34.74 -48.41
N SER A 103 -23.29 35.29 -47.71
CA SER A 103 -22.67 36.65 -47.78
C SER A 103 -23.06 37.76 -46.77
N ILE A 104 -22.40 37.71 -45.61
CA ILE A 104 -21.84 38.80 -44.77
C ILE A 104 -22.59 40.15 -44.67
N ASN A 105 -23.06 40.47 -43.45
CA ASN A 105 -22.73 41.75 -42.78
C ASN A 105 -22.77 41.62 -41.24
N GLU A 106 -22.23 42.58 -40.50
CA GLU A 106 -22.01 42.48 -39.04
C GLU A 106 -23.25 42.77 -38.15
N THR A 107 -23.13 42.39 -36.87
CA THR A 107 -24.04 42.63 -35.73
C THR A 107 -25.40 41.90 -35.73
N ASP A 108 -25.47 40.75 -35.04
CA ASP A 108 -26.74 40.10 -34.64
C ASP A 108 -26.55 39.19 -33.38
N PRO A 109 -27.53 38.43 -32.82
CA PRO A 109 -27.91 38.64 -31.42
C PRO A 109 -27.77 37.32 -30.60
N PRO A 110 -28.54 37.01 -29.52
CA PRO A 110 -28.26 35.81 -28.74
C PRO A 110 -28.69 34.54 -29.50
N TYR A 111 -27.72 33.67 -29.79
CA TYR A 111 -27.94 32.40 -30.50
C TYR A 111 -29.08 31.57 -29.86
N PRO A 112 -30.08 31.13 -30.65
CA PRO A 112 -31.03 30.12 -30.19
C PRO A 112 -30.34 28.76 -30.06
N LEU A 113 -30.74 27.97 -29.07
CA LEU A 113 -30.28 26.60 -28.89
C LEU A 113 -30.69 25.72 -30.08
N SER A 114 -29.80 24.84 -30.52
CA SER A 114 -30.20 23.76 -31.43
C SER A 114 -31.07 22.74 -30.69
N GLU A 115 -31.93 22.01 -31.41
CA GLU A 115 -32.71 20.94 -30.80
C GLU A 115 -31.84 19.85 -30.16
N ALA A 116 -30.63 19.62 -30.69
CA ALA A 116 -29.66 18.68 -30.14
C ALA A 116 -29.15 19.12 -28.75
N ASP A 117 -28.81 20.41 -28.58
CA ASP A 117 -28.42 20.97 -27.27
C ASP A 117 -29.58 20.84 -26.25
N GLY A 118 -30.81 21.16 -26.69
CA GLY A 118 -32.01 21.04 -25.85
C GLY A 118 -32.33 19.60 -25.42
N GLN A 119 -32.12 18.62 -26.28
CA GLN A 119 -32.31 17.20 -25.95
C GLN A 119 -31.19 16.65 -25.05
N LEU A 120 -29.93 17.05 -25.26
CA LEU A 120 -28.82 16.67 -24.39
C LEU A 120 -28.95 17.27 -23.00
N ALA A 121 -29.37 18.53 -22.89
CA ALA A 121 -29.76 19.13 -21.62
C ALA A 121 -30.82 18.28 -20.90
N GLY A 122 -31.74 17.64 -21.61
CA GLY A 122 -32.72 16.71 -21.02
C GLY A 122 -32.17 15.45 -20.34
N LEU A 123 -30.88 15.11 -20.50
CA LEU A 123 -30.19 14.04 -19.75
C LEU A 123 -29.40 14.55 -18.53
N LEU A 124 -29.01 15.83 -18.54
CA LEU A 124 -28.17 16.47 -17.53
C LEU A 124 -28.92 17.55 -16.71
N THR A 125 -30.21 17.79 -17.00
CA THR A 125 -31.07 18.77 -16.33
C THR A 125 -32.47 18.20 -16.10
N VAL A 126 -33.25 18.89 -15.26
CA VAL A 126 -34.69 18.62 -15.15
C VAL A 126 -35.45 19.55 -16.09
N THR A 127 -36.17 18.94 -17.04
CA THR A 127 -36.93 19.66 -18.07
C THR A 127 -38.16 20.36 -17.49
N SER A 128 -38.19 21.69 -17.62
CA SER A 128 -39.41 22.49 -17.48
C SER A 128 -39.82 23.05 -18.85
N ALA A 129 -40.25 22.16 -19.75
CA ALA A 129 -40.68 22.49 -21.11
C ALA A 129 -41.93 21.70 -21.51
N SER A 130 -42.87 22.37 -22.18
CA SER A 130 -44.25 21.93 -22.48
C SER A 130 -45.19 21.77 -21.26
N LYS A 131 -46.48 22.03 -21.46
CA LYS A 131 -47.55 21.90 -20.45
C LYS A 131 -48.09 20.46 -20.40
N SER A 132 -47.31 19.51 -19.89
CA SER A 132 -47.79 18.14 -19.57
C SER A 132 -47.39 17.76 -18.14
N GLN A 133 -48.30 17.22 -17.35
CA GLN A 133 -48.14 17.14 -15.88
C GLN A 133 -47.37 15.90 -15.36
N ASP A 134 -47.09 14.90 -16.21
CA ASP A 134 -46.74 13.54 -15.76
C ASP A 134 -45.24 13.17 -15.79
N SER A 135 -44.34 14.04 -16.25
CA SER A 135 -42.94 13.66 -16.54
C SER A 135 -41.99 13.63 -15.33
N SER A 136 -42.20 14.48 -14.33
CA SER A 136 -41.24 14.69 -13.22
C SER A 136 -41.14 13.52 -12.24
N GLY A 137 -42.16 12.67 -12.17
CA GLY A 137 -42.28 11.56 -11.24
C GLY A 137 -41.75 10.21 -11.74
N GLN A 138 -41.15 10.14 -12.93
CA GLN A 138 -40.80 8.87 -13.58
C GLN A 138 -39.29 8.74 -13.85
N SER A 139 -38.68 7.72 -13.25
CA SER A 139 -37.40 7.15 -13.72
C SER A 139 -37.66 6.26 -14.95
N GLY A 140 -36.62 5.67 -15.54
CA GLY A 140 -36.82 4.61 -16.52
C GLY A 140 -35.70 3.57 -16.52
N HIS A 141 -35.96 2.46 -17.22
CA HIS A 141 -35.30 1.19 -17.03
C HIS A 141 -35.28 0.39 -18.33
N ILE A 142 -34.11 -0.07 -18.78
CA ILE A 142 -34.00 -0.94 -19.95
C ILE A 142 -34.38 -2.38 -19.57
N ILE A 143 -35.31 -2.93 -20.34
CA ILE A 143 -35.80 -4.30 -20.24
C ILE A 143 -34.85 -5.23 -21.01
N GLY A 144 -34.49 -6.36 -20.41
CA GLY A 144 -33.58 -7.34 -21.02
C GLY A 144 -34.20 -8.08 -22.23
N PRO A 145 -33.39 -8.60 -23.18
CA PRO A 145 -33.88 -9.12 -24.46
C PRO A 145 -34.93 -10.24 -24.40
N ALA A 146 -34.99 -11.02 -23.31
CA ALA A 146 -36.05 -12.01 -23.11
C ALA A 146 -37.41 -11.30 -22.92
N VAL A 147 -37.54 -10.50 -21.87
CA VAL A 147 -38.77 -9.76 -21.53
C VAL A 147 -39.14 -8.73 -22.61
N ALA A 148 -38.17 -8.22 -23.36
CA ALA A 148 -38.41 -7.40 -24.55
C ALA A 148 -39.09 -8.18 -25.69
N ARG A 149 -38.68 -9.43 -25.94
CA ARG A 149 -39.35 -10.32 -26.90
C ARG A 149 -40.68 -10.83 -26.37
N ASP A 150 -40.78 -11.15 -25.08
CA ASP A 150 -42.04 -11.52 -24.44
C ASP A 150 -43.07 -10.38 -24.62
N PHE A 151 -42.64 -9.12 -24.49
CA PHE A 151 -43.48 -7.98 -24.84
C PHE A 151 -43.83 -7.91 -26.33
N GLN A 152 -42.89 -8.09 -27.26
CA GLN A 152 -43.20 -8.08 -28.70
C GLN A 152 -44.20 -9.19 -29.09
N VAL A 153 -44.09 -10.38 -28.50
CA VAL A 153 -45.05 -11.47 -28.67
C VAL A 153 -46.41 -11.09 -28.06
N LEU A 154 -46.44 -10.53 -26.84
CA LEU A 154 -47.68 -10.04 -26.24
C LEU A 154 -48.33 -8.92 -27.06
N GLU A 155 -47.55 -7.99 -27.63
CA GLU A 155 -48.03 -6.90 -28.49
C GLU A 155 -48.65 -7.43 -29.79
N GLN A 156 -48.10 -8.51 -30.35
CA GLN A 156 -48.67 -9.24 -31.49
C GLN A 156 -49.97 -9.98 -31.13
N TYR A 157 -50.03 -10.65 -29.97
CA TYR A 157 -51.23 -11.39 -29.54
C TYR A 157 -52.36 -10.51 -28.98
N LEU A 158 -52.04 -9.36 -28.39
CA LEU A 158 -53.01 -8.39 -27.86
C LEU A 158 -53.63 -7.51 -28.95
N CYS A 159 -53.17 -7.61 -30.21
CA CYS A 159 -53.56 -6.71 -31.29
C CYS A 159 -54.00 -7.43 -32.59
N PRO A 160 -55.09 -8.24 -32.61
CA PRO A 160 -55.59 -8.86 -33.84
C PRO A 160 -56.18 -7.85 -34.84
N THR A 161 -56.71 -6.73 -34.35
CA THR A 161 -57.38 -5.68 -35.13
C THR A 161 -57.35 -4.35 -34.38
N TYR A 162 -56.63 -3.36 -34.90
CA TYR A 162 -56.69 -1.97 -34.40
C TYR A 162 -56.58 -0.96 -35.55
N SER A 163 -57.48 0.02 -35.59
CA SER A 163 -57.46 1.13 -36.54
C SER A 163 -56.55 2.26 -36.07
N GLN A 164 -56.04 3.06 -37.01
CA GLN A 164 -55.05 4.12 -36.74
C GLN A 164 -55.56 5.24 -35.79
N GLU A 165 -56.88 5.42 -35.71
CA GLU A 165 -57.54 6.52 -34.98
C GLU A 165 -57.56 6.33 -33.45
N ALA A 166 -57.40 5.10 -32.95
CA ALA A 166 -57.53 4.79 -31.52
C ALA A 166 -56.22 4.94 -30.71
N SER A 167 -55.17 5.52 -31.32
CA SER A 167 -53.80 5.61 -30.79
C SER A 167 -53.60 6.60 -29.64
N HIS A 168 -54.55 7.49 -29.36
CA HIS A 168 -54.38 8.60 -28.41
C HIS A 168 -54.75 8.30 -26.93
N VAL A 169 -55.31 7.13 -26.60
CA VAL A 169 -55.99 6.92 -25.29
C VAL A 169 -55.19 6.06 -24.29
N ARG A 170 -54.14 5.35 -24.70
CA ARG A 170 -53.24 4.62 -23.76
C ARG A 170 -51.82 5.21 -23.79
N PRO A 171 -51.39 5.96 -22.76
CA PRO A 171 -50.11 6.64 -22.77
C PRO A 171 -48.97 5.64 -22.60
N ASN A 172 -48.04 5.66 -23.55
CA ASN A 172 -46.97 4.67 -23.70
C ASN A 172 -46.22 4.25 -22.40
N PRO A 173 -46.47 3.03 -21.88
CA PRO A 173 -45.00 1.86 -21.29
C PRO A 173 -43.54 1.96 -21.77
N TYR A 174 -43.24 1.61 -23.00
CA TYR A 174 -41.91 1.26 -23.49
C TYR A 174 -41.55 2.16 -24.66
N LYS A 175 -40.41 2.85 -24.60
CA LYS A 175 -39.79 3.44 -25.78
C LYS A 175 -38.78 2.46 -26.36
N VAL A 176 -38.98 2.03 -27.60
CA VAL A 176 -37.97 1.28 -28.36
C VAL A 176 -36.96 2.26 -28.93
N TYR A 177 -35.69 2.14 -28.51
CA TYR A 177 -34.61 3.05 -28.93
C TYR A 177 -33.79 2.53 -30.12
N SER A 178 -33.54 1.21 -30.19
CA SER A 178 -32.78 0.56 -31.28
C SER A 178 -33.71 0.22 -32.46
N ASP A 179 -33.21 0.34 -33.68
CA ASP A 179 -33.87 -0.15 -34.91
C ASP A 179 -33.46 -1.59 -35.31
N ASP A 180 -32.56 -2.25 -34.57
CA ASP A 180 -32.20 -3.65 -34.84
C ASP A 180 -33.31 -4.63 -34.38
N PRO A 181 -34.01 -5.33 -35.29
CA PRO A 181 -35.04 -6.30 -34.92
C PRO A 181 -34.49 -7.57 -34.26
N LYS A 182 -33.18 -7.85 -34.38
CA LYS A 182 -32.53 -8.99 -33.70
C LYS A 182 -32.16 -8.69 -32.25
N ASN A 183 -31.99 -7.40 -31.91
CA ASN A 183 -31.55 -6.94 -30.59
C ASN A 183 -32.26 -5.63 -30.16
N PRO A 184 -33.59 -5.66 -29.97
CA PRO A 184 -34.37 -4.47 -29.64
C PRO A 184 -34.07 -3.97 -28.23
N VAL A 185 -33.72 -2.69 -28.11
CA VAL A 185 -33.50 -2.01 -26.82
C VAL A 185 -34.78 -1.31 -26.39
N VAL A 186 -35.39 -1.80 -25.31
CA VAL A 186 -36.75 -1.44 -24.87
C VAL A 186 -36.68 -0.75 -23.50
N TYR A 187 -37.14 0.50 -23.41
CA TYR A 187 -37.01 1.36 -22.22
C TYR A 187 -38.35 1.63 -21.55
N MET A 188 -38.57 1.03 -20.38
CA MET A 188 -39.75 1.24 -19.53
C MET A 188 -39.65 2.50 -18.71
N LYS A 189 -40.75 3.26 -18.60
CA LYS A 189 -40.90 4.28 -17.54
C LYS A 189 -41.37 3.63 -16.23
N VAL A 190 -40.70 3.98 -15.13
CA VAL A 190 -40.97 3.43 -13.78
C VAL A 190 -41.25 4.58 -12.79
N PRO A 191 -42.43 4.62 -12.14
CA PRO A 191 -42.82 5.72 -11.26
C PRO A 191 -42.08 5.71 -9.91
N ARG A 192 -41.56 6.88 -9.52
CA ARG A 192 -40.80 7.13 -8.28
C ARG A 192 -41.73 7.21 -7.07
N ARG A 193 -42.09 6.05 -6.50
CA ARG A 193 -43.07 5.88 -5.38
C ARG A 193 -42.82 6.67 -4.08
N ARG A 194 -41.71 7.41 -3.94
CA ARG A 194 -41.39 8.23 -2.74
C ARG A 194 -41.60 9.75 -2.92
N GLY A 195 -41.89 10.23 -4.13
CA GLY A 195 -42.21 11.66 -4.37
C GLY A 195 -41.06 12.66 -4.14
N ILE A 196 -39.81 12.19 -4.04
CA ILE A 196 -38.62 13.03 -3.84
C ILE A 196 -38.28 13.75 -5.17
N PRO A 197 -38.15 15.09 -5.21
CA PRO A 197 -37.67 15.83 -6.38
C PRO A 197 -36.21 15.50 -6.70
N SER A 198 -35.88 15.24 -7.97
CA SER A 198 -34.49 14.99 -8.40
C SER A 198 -33.69 16.24 -8.78
N SER A 199 -34.20 17.45 -8.51
CA SER A 199 -33.43 18.71 -8.55
C SER A 199 -34.16 19.84 -7.80
N GLY A 200 -33.56 21.03 -7.77
CA GLY A 200 -34.17 22.24 -7.19
C GLY A 200 -34.16 22.26 -5.66
N ASN A 201 -34.71 23.32 -5.07
CA ASN A 201 -34.61 23.63 -3.63
C ASN A 201 -35.32 22.63 -2.69
N GLY A 202 -35.89 21.55 -3.23
CA GLY A 202 -36.49 20.43 -2.49
C GLY A 202 -35.89 19.06 -2.85
N SER A 203 -34.80 19.02 -3.61
CA SER A 203 -33.96 17.82 -3.76
C SER A 203 -33.17 17.56 -2.47
N SER A 204 -32.87 16.29 -2.19
CA SER A 204 -32.13 15.87 -0.98
C SER A 204 -30.78 16.58 -0.86
N ALA A 205 -29.96 16.47 -1.91
CA ALA A 205 -28.63 17.08 -2.03
C ALA A 205 -28.58 18.63 -1.89
N PHE A 206 -29.73 19.32 -1.83
CA PHE A 206 -29.77 20.78 -1.77
C PHE A 206 -29.15 21.35 -0.48
N VAL A 207 -29.20 20.64 0.64
CA VAL A 207 -28.67 21.14 1.94
C VAL A 207 -27.14 21.16 1.92
N GLN A 208 -26.53 20.11 1.37
CA GLN A 208 -25.09 19.97 1.18
C GLN A 208 -24.60 21.01 0.15
N PHE A 209 -25.28 21.12 -0.98
CA PHE A 209 -24.99 22.14 -2.00
C PHE A 209 -25.09 23.57 -1.46
N GLU A 210 -26.18 23.95 -0.78
CA GLU A 210 -26.30 25.29 -0.17
C GLU A 210 -25.24 25.52 0.93
N THR A 211 -24.64 24.46 1.48
CA THR A 211 -23.51 24.57 2.43
C THR A 211 -22.19 24.81 1.71
N MET A 212 -21.91 24.05 0.65
CA MET A 212 -20.70 24.23 -0.19
C MET A 212 -20.70 25.61 -0.87
N GLU A 213 -21.83 26.05 -1.43
CA GLU A 213 -21.99 27.41 -2.00
C GLU A 213 -21.62 28.52 -1.01
N LYS A 214 -22.07 28.45 0.25
CA LYS A 214 -21.75 29.46 1.27
C LYS A 214 -20.26 29.51 1.63
N ILE A 215 -19.55 28.39 1.49
CA ILE A 215 -18.11 28.29 1.73
C ILE A 215 -17.34 28.87 0.53
N LEU A 216 -17.85 28.66 -0.69
CA LEU A 216 -17.16 28.99 -1.94
C LEU A 216 -17.49 30.39 -2.50
N GLU A 217 -18.69 30.96 -2.28
CA GLU A 217 -19.13 32.25 -2.86
C GLU A 217 -18.05 33.34 -2.69
N PRO A 218 -17.48 33.92 -3.77
CA PRO A 218 -18.01 33.93 -5.13
C PRO A 218 -17.43 32.88 -6.11
N LEU A 219 -16.47 32.05 -5.71
CA LEU A 219 -15.59 31.25 -6.60
C LEU A 219 -16.25 30.04 -7.28
N GLY A 220 -17.57 29.84 -7.12
CA GLY A 220 -18.28 28.70 -7.72
C GLY A 220 -18.04 28.55 -9.23
N PRO A 221 -18.28 29.60 -10.06
CA PRO A 221 -18.04 29.53 -11.49
C PRO A 221 -16.57 29.27 -11.86
N ASP A 222 -15.63 29.86 -11.12
CA ASP A 222 -14.19 29.67 -11.33
C ASP A 222 -13.77 28.22 -11.03
N LEU A 223 -14.40 27.58 -10.05
CA LEU A 223 -14.19 26.17 -9.72
C LEU A 223 -14.84 25.21 -10.73
N VAL A 224 -15.93 25.60 -11.39
CA VAL A 224 -16.45 24.84 -12.55
C VAL A 224 -15.51 24.95 -13.75
N SER A 225 -14.96 26.13 -14.05
CA SER A 225 -13.92 26.29 -15.08
C SER A 225 -12.68 25.45 -14.75
N LEU A 226 -12.20 25.51 -13.50
CA LEU A 226 -11.03 24.76 -13.03
C LEU A 226 -11.18 23.24 -13.18
N TYR A 227 -12.39 22.71 -13.02
CA TYR A 227 -12.68 21.29 -13.30
C TYR A 227 -12.40 20.97 -14.77
N PHE A 228 -12.89 21.80 -15.70
CA PHE A 228 -12.70 21.61 -17.14
C PHE A 228 -11.32 22.00 -17.68
N GLU A 229 -10.55 22.77 -16.91
CA GLU A 229 -9.16 23.13 -17.22
C GLU A 229 -8.15 22.09 -16.71
N SER A 230 -8.35 21.53 -15.50
CA SER A 230 -7.34 20.70 -14.83
C SER A 230 -7.72 19.22 -14.64
N PHE A 231 -8.99 18.89 -14.40
CA PHE A 231 -9.41 17.50 -14.13
C PHE A 231 -9.95 16.81 -15.38
N HIS A 232 -10.98 17.39 -16.01
CA HIS A 232 -11.71 16.82 -17.14
C HIS A 232 -10.81 16.37 -18.31
N PRO A 233 -9.73 17.08 -18.70
CA PRO A 233 -8.86 16.59 -19.77
C PRO A 233 -8.31 15.17 -19.49
N SER A 234 -7.98 14.86 -18.23
CA SER A 234 -7.48 13.53 -17.83
C SER A 234 -8.58 12.46 -17.77
N PHE A 235 -9.84 12.87 -17.63
CA PHE A 235 -10.98 11.98 -17.38
C PHE A 235 -12.30 12.60 -17.91
N PRO A 236 -12.48 12.67 -19.25
CA PRO A 236 -13.49 13.53 -19.91
C PRO A 236 -14.93 12.98 -19.88
N ILE A 237 -15.40 12.51 -18.72
CA ILE A 237 -16.69 11.82 -18.56
C ILE A 237 -17.95 12.70 -18.71
N LEU A 238 -17.80 14.03 -18.68
CA LEU A 238 -18.90 15.00 -18.81
C LEU A 238 -18.87 15.71 -20.18
N ASP A 239 -20.02 16.23 -20.63
CA ASP A 239 -20.09 17.22 -21.72
C ASP A 239 -19.97 18.64 -21.14
N GLU A 240 -18.89 19.34 -21.46
CA GLU A 240 -18.60 20.67 -20.91
C GLU A 240 -19.66 21.71 -21.28
N CYS A 241 -20.06 21.75 -22.56
CA CYS A 241 -21.00 22.74 -23.06
C CYS A 241 -22.32 22.67 -22.27
N THR A 242 -22.88 21.47 -22.14
CA THR A 242 -24.12 21.23 -21.41
C THR A 242 -23.95 21.49 -19.91
N VAL A 243 -22.86 21.05 -19.28
CA VAL A 243 -22.63 21.27 -17.84
C VAL A 243 -22.48 22.76 -17.52
N VAL A 244 -21.66 23.50 -18.27
CA VAL A 244 -21.43 24.93 -18.05
C VAL A 244 -22.69 25.76 -18.31
N GLU A 245 -23.47 25.45 -19.35
CA GLU A 245 -24.75 26.12 -19.60
C GLU A 245 -25.78 25.79 -18.51
N SER A 246 -25.95 24.51 -18.17
CA SER A 246 -26.90 24.04 -17.16
C SER A 246 -26.59 24.60 -15.78
N TYR A 247 -25.29 24.74 -15.44
CA TYR A 247 -24.84 25.40 -14.22
C TYR A 247 -25.21 26.89 -14.23
N ARG A 248 -24.91 27.63 -15.30
CA ARG A 248 -25.27 29.05 -15.46
C ARG A 248 -26.79 29.29 -15.38
N GLN A 249 -27.59 28.34 -15.85
CA GLN A 249 -29.05 28.37 -15.78
C GLN A 249 -29.64 27.90 -14.44
N GLY A 250 -28.83 27.39 -13.51
CA GLY A 250 -29.29 26.81 -12.24
C GLY A 250 -30.10 25.52 -12.40
N ARG A 251 -29.85 24.77 -13.48
CA ARG A 251 -30.59 23.55 -13.89
C ARG A 251 -29.81 22.24 -13.68
N LEU A 252 -28.49 22.31 -13.46
CA LEU A 252 -27.65 21.15 -13.20
C LEU A 252 -27.97 20.54 -11.82
N PRO A 253 -28.06 19.20 -11.66
CA PRO A 253 -28.31 18.55 -10.38
C PRO A 253 -27.29 18.91 -9.31
N HIS A 254 -27.77 19.32 -8.13
CA HIS A 254 -26.95 19.77 -7.01
C HIS A 254 -25.86 18.77 -6.61
N THR A 255 -26.17 17.48 -6.62
CA THR A 255 -25.24 16.36 -6.41
C THR A 255 -24.02 16.47 -7.33
N LEU A 256 -24.25 16.61 -8.64
CA LEU A 256 -23.18 16.73 -9.64
C LEU A 256 -22.37 18.03 -9.48
N VAL A 257 -22.99 19.12 -9.01
CA VAL A 257 -22.26 20.35 -8.66
C VAL A 257 -21.35 20.13 -7.43
N CYS A 258 -21.81 19.38 -6.42
CA CYS A 258 -21.00 19.05 -5.24
C CYS A 258 -19.75 18.25 -5.64
N GLU A 259 -19.90 17.23 -6.49
CA GLU A 259 -18.76 16.44 -6.99
C GLU A 259 -17.76 17.29 -7.80
N ILE A 260 -18.26 18.13 -8.72
CA ILE A 260 -17.42 19.05 -9.51
C ILE A 260 -16.65 20.00 -8.59
N TYR A 261 -17.29 20.57 -7.58
CA TYR A 261 -16.62 21.42 -6.59
C TYR A 261 -15.56 20.65 -5.79
N ALA A 262 -15.87 19.46 -5.28
CA ALA A 262 -14.95 18.67 -4.47
C ALA A 262 -13.71 18.21 -5.28
N ALA A 263 -13.90 17.82 -6.55
CA ALA A 263 -12.82 17.51 -7.48
C ALA A 263 -11.91 18.72 -7.75
N SER A 264 -12.48 19.91 -7.95
CA SER A 264 -11.72 21.14 -8.23
C SER A 264 -10.85 21.63 -7.07
N LEU A 265 -11.19 21.33 -5.80
CA LEU A 265 -10.38 21.76 -4.65
C LEU A 265 -8.97 21.18 -4.67
N ILE A 266 -8.77 20.01 -5.28
CA ILE A 266 -7.44 19.39 -5.45
C ILE A 266 -6.51 20.28 -6.29
N PHE A 267 -7.08 21.10 -7.18
CA PHE A 267 -6.38 22.00 -8.09
C PHE A 267 -6.42 23.47 -7.65
N TRP A 268 -6.86 23.78 -6.42
CA TRP A 268 -6.99 25.16 -5.90
C TRP A 268 -5.75 26.04 -6.14
N ASN A 269 -4.56 25.44 -6.07
CA ASN A 269 -3.28 26.13 -6.22
C ASN A 269 -2.78 26.23 -7.69
N THR A 270 -3.49 25.71 -8.68
CA THR A 270 -3.12 25.86 -10.12
C THR A 270 -3.79 27.07 -10.76
N SER A 271 -5.01 27.42 -10.35
CA SER A 271 -5.74 28.57 -10.91
C SER A 271 -5.23 29.90 -10.36
N LYS A 272 -4.73 30.74 -11.27
CA LYS A 272 -4.33 32.12 -10.96
C LYS A 272 -5.50 32.96 -10.41
N ILE A 273 -6.73 32.72 -10.89
CA ILE A 273 -7.94 33.46 -10.48
C ILE A 273 -8.34 33.10 -9.05
N VAL A 274 -8.29 31.81 -8.70
CA VAL A 274 -8.55 31.34 -7.34
C VAL A 274 -7.49 31.88 -6.37
N LEU A 275 -6.20 31.89 -6.77
CA LEU A 275 -5.12 32.45 -5.95
C LEU A 275 -5.21 33.97 -5.75
N THR A 276 -5.51 34.76 -6.78
CA THR A 276 -5.63 36.23 -6.66
C THR A 276 -6.85 36.67 -5.85
N SER A 277 -7.82 35.78 -5.60
CA SER A 277 -8.95 36.04 -4.69
C SER A 277 -8.53 36.23 -3.21
N GLY A 278 -7.31 35.84 -2.85
CA GLY A 278 -6.79 35.89 -1.48
C GLY A 278 -7.44 34.88 -0.51
N ARG A 279 -8.29 33.97 -1.00
CA ARG A 279 -8.97 32.97 -0.18
C ARG A 279 -8.10 31.75 0.09
N LYS A 280 -8.17 31.26 1.33
CA LYS A 280 -7.64 29.94 1.70
C LYS A 280 -8.53 28.85 1.12
N CYS A 281 -7.93 27.75 0.69
CA CYS A 281 -8.66 26.53 0.32
C CYS A 281 -9.49 26.04 1.52
N PRO A 282 -10.77 25.68 1.33
CA PRO A 282 -11.56 24.96 2.34
C PRO A 282 -10.96 23.61 2.71
N ASP A 283 -11.43 23.02 3.81
CA ASP A 283 -11.04 21.65 4.17
C ASP A 283 -11.59 20.65 3.13
N ILE A 284 -10.68 20.00 2.41
CA ILE A 284 -10.99 19.11 1.28
C ILE A 284 -11.76 17.87 1.77
N GLY A 285 -11.43 17.33 2.95
CA GLY A 285 -12.11 16.17 3.52
C GLY A 285 -13.56 16.46 3.90
N TYR A 286 -13.81 17.61 4.52
CA TYR A 286 -15.17 18.08 4.83
C TYR A 286 -16.01 18.31 3.56
N MET A 287 -15.41 18.88 2.52
CA MET A 287 -16.09 19.14 1.26
C MET A 287 -16.42 17.85 0.49
N TRP A 288 -15.53 16.84 0.49
CA TRP A 288 -15.87 15.50 0.00
C TRP A 288 -16.94 14.82 0.85
N ASN A 289 -16.91 14.95 2.18
CA ASN A 289 -17.98 14.40 3.03
C ASN A 289 -19.36 15.02 2.75
N LEU A 290 -19.43 16.29 2.33
CA LEU A 290 -20.67 16.91 1.86
C LEU A 290 -21.13 16.34 0.51
N ALA A 291 -20.20 16.11 -0.44
CA ALA A 291 -20.50 15.47 -1.73
C ALA A 291 -20.99 14.01 -1.55
N VAL A 292 -20.24 13.19 -0.81
CA VAL A 292 -20.60 11.83 -0.36
C VAL A 292 -21.99 11.80 0.29
N SER A 293 -22.32 12.78 1.15
CA SER A 293 -23.65 12.87 1.76
C SER A 293 -24.73 13.20 0.73
N ALA A 294 -24.49 14.14 -0.18
CA ALA A 294 -25.41 14.49 -1.26
C ALA A 294 -25.69 13.27 -2.17
N LEU A 295 -24.65 12.56 -2.60
CA LEU A 295 -24.75 11.40 -3.49
C LEU A 295 -25.53 10.25 -2.84
N ASN A 296 -25.25 9.95 -1.57
CA ASN A 296 -25.96 8.89 -0.85
C ASN A 296 -27.47 9.12 -0.78
N GLU A 297 -27.91 10.37 -0.66
CA GLU A 297 -29.33 10.72 -0.71
C GLU A 297 -29.88 10.82 -2.14
N ASP A 298 -29.09 11.22 -3.14
CA ASP A 298 -29.49 11.31 -4.55
C ASP A 298 -29.88 9.94 -5.13
N PHE A 299 -29.21 8.87 -4.69
CA PHE A 299 -29.56 7.49 -5.04
C PHE A 299 -31.03 7.14 -4.73
N LEU A 300 -31.69 7.79 -3.76
CA LEU A 300 -33.11 7.60 -3.45
C LEU A 300 -34.06 8.05 -4.59
N ALA A 301 -33.56 8.90 -5.48
CA ALA A 301 -34.27 9.44 -6.65
C ALA A 301 -33.44 9.28 -7.94
N SER A 302 -32.59 8.25 -8.00
CA SER A 302 -31.57 7.99 -9.04
C SER A 302 -31.91 8.43 -10.47
N SER A 303 -30.89 8.92 -11.18
CA SER A 303 -30.93 9.43 -12.55
C SER A 303 -29.63 9.11 -13.29
N PHE A 304 -29.54 9.41 -14.59
CA PHE A 304 -28.28 9.30 -15.34
C PHE A 304 -27.18 10.22 -14.76
N SER A 305 -27.55 11.39 -14.23
CA SER A 305 -26.62 12.29 -13.54
C SER A 305 -26.10 11.70 -12.21
N THR A 306 -26.86 10.81 -11.56
CA THR A 306 -26.41 10.06 -10.37
C THR A 306 -25.28 9.09 -10.70
N VAL A 307 -25.30 8.48 -11.89
CA VAL A 307 -24.19 7.64 -12.38
C VAL A 307 -22.94 8.49 -12.59
N LEU A 308 -23.06 9.63 -13.28
CA LEU A 308 -21.93 10.56 -13.50
C LEU A 308 -21.35 11.08 -12.17
N ALA A 309 -22.21 11.45 -11.21
CA ALA A 309 -21.78 11.85 -9.87
C ALA A 309 -21.06 10.72 -9.13
N THR A 310 -21.57 9.47 -9.19
CA THR A 310 -20.87 8.33 -8.57
C THR A 310 -19.51 8.05 -9.20
N ILE A 311 -19.37 8.24 -10.51
CA ILE A 311 -18.07 8.10 -11.19
C ILE A 311 -17.09 9.18 -10.71
N LEU A 312 -17.53 10.40 -10.38
CA LEU A 312 -16.67 11.43 -9.79
C LEU A 312 -16.32 11.15 -8.32
N ASP A 313 -17.28 10.75 -7.49
CA ASP A 313 -17.08 10.31 -6.10
C ASP A 313 -15.99 9.22 -5.99
N LEU A 314 -15.99 8.26 -6.93
CA LEU A 314 -14.98 7.20 -7.00
C LEU A 314 -13.57 7.69 -7.42
N THR A 315 -13.42 8.96 -7.82
CA THR A 315 -12.11 9.63 -8.00
C THR A 315 -11.68 10.46 -6.78
N GLY A 316 -12.47 10.44 -5.71
CA GLY A 316 -12.32 11.26 -4.50
C GLY A 316 -10.97 11.10 -3.80
N ARG A 317 -10.36 12.24 -3.45
CA ARG A 317 -9.06 12.32 -2.75
C ARG A 317 -9.12 13.33 -1.60
N PRO A 318 -8.73 12.96 -0.37
CA PRO A 318 -8.18 11.66 0.04
C PRO A 318 -9.23 10.54 0.01
N THR A 319 -8.81 9.32 -0.33
CA THR A 319 -9.68 8.14 -0.33
C THR A 319 -9.90 7.67 1.12
N THR A 320 -11.12 7.80 1.63
CA THR A 320 -11.43 7.61 3.07
C THR A 320 -11.97 6.23 3.42
N SER A 321 -12.60 5.51 2.48
CA SER A 321 -13.16 4.17 2.74
C SER A 321 -13.23 3.29 1.49
N MET A 322 -12.36 2.27 1.45
CA MET A 322 -12.33 1.27 0.37
C MET A 322 -13.66 0.50 0.24
N THR A 323 -14.29 0.17 1.38
CA THR A 323 -15.59 -0.52 1.44
C THR A 323 -16.73 0.36 0.91
N TYR A 324 -16.71 1.67 1.16
CA TYR A 324 -17.68 2.60 0.59
C TYR A 324 -17.59 2.63 -0.93
N ASN A 325 -16.37 2.77 -1.47
CA ASN A 325 -16.12 2.79 -2.91
C ASN A 325 -16.58 1.47 -3.57
N ALA A 326 -16.28 0.31 -2.97
CA ALA A 326 -16.76 -0.98 -3.48
C ALA A 326 -18.30 -1.08 -3.54
N VAL A 327 -19.00 -0.60 -2.50
CA VAL A 327 -20.47 -0.54 -2.47
C VAL A 327 -21.03 0.45 -3.49
N ASN A 328 -20.38 1.61 -3.69
CA ASN A 328 -20.78 2.59 -4.69
C ASN A 328 -20.56 2.09 -6.13
N ILE A 329 -19.49 1.34 -6.41
CA ILE A 329 -19.30 0.64 -7.68
C ILE A 329 -20.46 -0.35 -7.91
N GLY A 330 -20.79 -1.21 -6.94
CA GLY A 330 -21.91 -2.14 -7.06
C GLY A 330 -23.26 -1.44 -7.35
N ARG A 331 -23.54 -0.32 -6.66
CA ARG A 331 -24.71 0.54 -6.89
C ARG A 331 -24.71 1.14 -8.30
N ALA A 332 -23.58 1.69 -8.75
CA ALA A 332 -23.43 2.30 -10.07
C ALA A 332 -23.52 1.27 -11.21
N VAL A 333 -22.97 0.07 -11.04
CA VAL A 333 -23.07 -1.03 -12.02
C VAL A 333 -24.51 -1.52 -12.16
N ALA A 334 -25.23 -1.71 -11.04
CA ALA A 334 -26.65 -2.06 -11.09
C ALA A 334 -27.50 -0.96 -11.76
N LEU A 335 -27.27 0.31 -11.40
CA LEU A 335 -27.98 1.45 -11.98
C LEU A 335 -27.67 1.66 -13.48
N SER A 336 -26.42 1.47 -13.88
CA SER A 336 -25.96 1.64 -15.27
C SER A 336 -26.44 0.52 -16.19
N LYS A 337 -26.47 -0.73 -15.71
CA LYS A 337 -27.17 -1.84 -16.39
C LYS A 337 -28.68 -1.54 -16.48
N GLY A 338 -29.26 -0.95 -15.42
CA GLY A 338 -30.64 -0.46 -15.42
C GLY A 338 -30.95 0.65 -16.45
N PHE A 339 -30.00 1.54 -16.74
CA PHE A 339 -30.10 2.53 -17.83
C PHE A 339 -29.55 2.04 -19.17
N GLY A 340 -29.21 0.75 -19.26
CA GLY A 340 -28.61 0.08 -20.43
C GLY A 340 -27.34 0.73 -20.96
N LEU A 341 -26.52 1.34 -20.09
CA LEU A 341 -25.24 1.93 -20.49
C LEU A 341 -24.22 0.88 -20.94
N ASN A 342 -24.46 -0.41 -20.64
CA ASN A 342 -23.70 -1.56 -21.11
C ASN A 342 -24.01 -1.98 -22.56
N ARG A 343 -24.84 -1.22 -23.29
CA ARG A 343 -25.29 -1.52 -24.65
C ARG A 343 -24.76 -0.44 -25.60
N ASN A 344 -24.19 -0.83 -26.75
CA ASN A 344 -23.76 0.13 -27.78
C ASN A 344 -24.96 1.03 -28.21
N PRO A 345 -24.85 2.37 -28.07
CA PRO A 345 -25.92 3.32 -28.41
C PRO A 345 -25.91 3.78 -29.88
N GLU A 346 -24.99 3.30 -30.72
CA GLU A 346 -24.82 3.70 -32.12
C GLU A 346 -26.11 3.62 -32.94
N THR A 347 -26.82 2.49 -32.88
CA THR A 347 -28.08 2.25 -33.61
C THR A 347 -29.31 2.93 -32.97
N TRP A 348 -29.14 3.73 -31.91
CA TRP A 348 -30.26 4.29 -31.18
C TRP A 348 -30.75 5.61 -31.77
N LYS A 349 -32.05 5.86 -31.68
CA LYS A 349 -32.70 7.15 -31.94
C LYS A 349 -32.40 8.18 -30.83
N LEU A 350 -31.14 8.61 -30.76
CA LEU A 350 -30.61 9.65 -29.88
C LEU A 350 -29.67 10.57 -30.68
N ASP A 351 -29.46 11.80 -30.21
CA ASP A 351 -28.41 12.68 -30.74
C ASP A 351 -27.01 12.12 -30.47
N GLN A 352 -26.03 12.45 -31.32
CA GLN A 352 -24.67 11.92 -31.22
C GLN A 352 -24.01 12.27 -29.88
N ARG A 353 -24.17 13.50 -29.35
CA ARG A 353 -23.57 13.84 -28.04
C ARG A 353 -24.20 13.03 -26.90
N GLN A 354 -25.47 12.63 -27.03
CA GLN A 354 -26.11 11.73 -26.06
C GLN A 354 -25.55 10.31 -26.14
N LYS A 355 -25.14 9.84 -27.33
CA LYS A 355 -24.43 8.57 -27.53
C LYS A 355 -23.02 8.65 -26.92
N ASP A 356 -22.27 9.69 -27.28
CA ASP A 356 -20.91 9.96 -26.76
C ASP A 356 -20.90 10.01 -25.22
N LEU A 357 -21.84 10.73 -24.59
CA LEU A 357 -21.95 10.84 -23.13
C LEU A 357 -22.28 9.51 -22.45
N ARG A 358 -23.05 8.62 -23.09
CA ARG A 358 -23.32 7.27 -22.59
C ARG A 358 -22.09 6.37 -22.69
N ILE A 359 -21.34 6.45 -23.79
CA ILE A 359 -20.07 5.72 -23.98
C ILE A 359 -19.05 6.17 -22.92
N ARG A 360 -18.86 7.48 -22.76
CA ARG A 360 -18.01 8.09 -21.71
C ARG A 360 -18.36 7.59 -20.31
N ALA A 361 -19.64 7.61 -19.95
CA ALA A 361 -20.12 7.16 -18.64
C ALA A 361 -19.88 5.66 -18.41
N TRP A 362 -20.12 4.82 -19.43
CA TRP A 362 -19.86 3.38 -19.33
C TRP A 362 -18.38 3.08 -19.13
N TRP A 363 -17.48 3.71 -19.89
CA TRP A 363 -16.04 3.50 -19.75
C TRP A 363 -15.47 4.04 -18.44
N GLY A 364 -15.94 5.20 -17.97
CA GLY A 364 -15.59 5.70 -16.63
C GLY A 364 -15.92 4.69 -15.53
N LEU A 365 -17.11 4.09 -15.58
CA LEU A 365 -17.52 3.05 -14.62
C LEU A 365 -16.74 1.73 -14.78
N LEU A 366 -16.47 1.29 -16.01
CA LEU A 366 -15.70 0.08 -16.28
C LEU A 366 -14.25 0.20 -15.77
N ILE A 367 -13.64 1.38 -15.93
CA ILE A 367 -12.35 1.71 -15.32
C ILE A 367 -12.46 1.56 -13.80
N HIS A 368 -13.43 2.19 -13.14
CA HIS A 368 -13.54 2.06 -11.68
C HIS A 368 -13.76 0.63 -11.19
N ASP A 369 -14.62 -0.17 -11.83
CA ASP A 369 -14.87 -1.56 -11.41
C ASP A 369 -13.61 -2.44 -11.51
N TRP A 370 -12.90 -2.39 -12.63
CA TRP A 370 -11.76 -3.29 -12.87
C TRP A 370 -10.48 -2.82 -12.17
N TRP A 371 -10.22 -1.51 -12.06
CA TRP A 371 -9.08 -1.00 -11.29
C TRP A 371 -9.32 -1.06 -9.77
N ALA A 372 -10.57 -0.99 -9.30
CA ALA A 372 -10.91 -1.38 -7.92
C ALA A 372 -10.66 -2.88 -7.70
N SER A 373 -11.00 -3.74 -8.66
CA SER A 373 -10.78 -5.19 -8.53
C SER A 373 -9.30 -5.57 -8.42
N LEU A 374 -8.41 -4.83 -9.07
CA LEU A 374 -6.95 -4.97 -8.94
C LEU A 374 -6.41 -4.50 -7.57
N THR A 375 -7.06 -3.51 -6.94
CA THR A 375 -6.54 -2.83 -5.74
C THR A 375 -7.21 -3.29 -4.43
N HIS A 376 -8.47 -3.70 -4.47
CA HIS A 376 -9.26 -4.15 -3.32
C HIS A 376 -9.17 -5.66 -3.07
N GLY A 377 -8.65 -6.45 -4.03
CA GLY A 377 -8.57 -7.91 -3.92
C GLY A 377 -9.90 -8.65 -4.11
N THR A 378 -10.87 -8.02 -4.79
CA THR A 378 -12.21 -8.57 -5.06
C THR A 378 -12.46 -8.75 -6.57
N PRO A 379 -13.25 -9.75 -7.01
CA PRO A 379 -13.63 -9.88 -8.42
C PRO A 379 -14.49 -8.70 -8.93
N PRO A 380 -14.43 -8.40 -10.25
CA PRO A 380 -15.21 -7.32 -10.87
C PRO A 380 -16.71 -7.63 -11.00
N HIS A 381 -17.54 -6.58 -10.93
CA HIS A 381 -19.00 -6.67 -11.09
C HIS A 381 -19.45 -6.67 -12.57
N ILE A 382 -18.56 -6.31 -13.49
CA ILE A 382 -18.77 -6.33 -14.94
C ILE A 382 -17.86 -7.41 -15.56
N SER A 383 -18.46 -8.44 -16.17
CA SER A 383 -17.73 -9.36 -17.04
C SER A 383 -17.77 -8.89 -18.50
N LYS A 384 -16.76 -9.23 -19.30
CA LYS A 384 -16.66 -8.83 -20.72
C LYS A 384 -17.84 -9.31 -21.58
N THR A 385 -18.52 -10.40 -21.18
CA THR A 385 -19.73 -10.91 -21.85
C THR A 385 -20.99 -10.07 -21.59
N GLN A 386 -20.94 -9.08 -20.70
CA GLN A 386 -22.11 -8.30 -20.26
C GLN A 386 -22.26 -6.96 -20.99
N TYR A 387 -21.34 -6.60 -21.90
CA TYR A 387 -21.39 -5.33 -22.63
C TYR A 387 -20.78 -5.39 -24.04
N ASP A 388 -21.30 -4.57 -24.96
CA ASP A 388 -20.81 -4.42 -26.34
C ASP A 388 -20.47 -2.97 -26.74
N VAL A 389 -20.39 -2.06 -25.76
CA VAL A 389 -19.92 -0.68 -25.96
C VAL A 389 -18.45 -0.68 -26.41
N GLU A 390 -18.18 -0.06 -27.55
CA GLU A 390 -16.82 0.11 -28.10
C GLU A 390 -16.01 1.17 -27.35
N VAL A 391 -14.68 1.13 -27.50
CA VAL A 391 -13.75 2.16 -26.99
C VAL A 391 -14.09 3.51 -27.63
N PRO A 392 -14.19 4.61 -26.88
CA PRO A 392 -14.51 5.92 -27.46
C PRO A 392 -13.46 6.38 -28.46
N GLN A 393 -13.91 6.98 -29.56
CA GLN A 393 -13.04 7.65 -30.53
C GLN A 393 -12.69 9.07 -30.06
N LEU A 394 -11.66 9.68 -30.66
CA LEU A 394 -11.16 11.00 -30.26
C LEU A 394 -12.25 12.09 -30.38
N GLU A 395 -13.02 12.04 -31.47
CA GLU A 395 -14.13 12.93 -31.78
C GLU A 395 -15.27 12.80 -30.77
N ALA A 396 -15.42 11.63 -30.14
CA ALA A 396 -16.44 11.37 -29.12
C ALA A 396 -16.02 11.86 -27.73
N LEU A 397 -14.78 12.34 -27.55
CA LEU A 397 -14.25 12.89 -26.28
C LEU A 397 -14.08 14.42 -26.31
N LEU A 398 -13.69 14.98 -27.45
CA LEU A 398 -13.50 16.43 -27.65
C LEU A 398 -14.84 17.21 -27.67
N THR A 399 -14.79 18.50 -27.31
CA THR A 399 -15.94 19.40 -27.36
C THR A 399 -16.15 19.99 -28.76
N SER A 400 -17.33 20.59 -29.00
CA SER A 400 -17.68 21.19 -30.29
C SER A 400 -16.81 22.39 -30.71
N LYS A 401 -16.06 23.00 -29.77
CA LYS A 401 -15.11 24.09 -30.08
C LYS A 401 -13.77 23.57 -30.60
N GLU A 402 -13.27 22.47 -30.04
CA GLU A 402 -11.96 21.91 -30.39
C GLU A 402 -11.92 21.33 -31.80
N LYS A 403 -13.05 20.80 -32.29
CA LYS A 403 -13.19 20.15 -33.62
C LYS A 403 -12.89 21.05 -34.84
N LYS A 404 -12.58 22.33 -34.66
CA LYS A 404 -12.25 23.29 -35.74
C LYS A 404 -10.77 23.68 -35.84
N ASN A 405 -9.94 23.39 -34.84
CA ASN A 405 -8.57 23.94 -34.73
C ASN A 405 -7.45 22.88 -34.94
N SER A 406 -7.70 21.85 -35.75
CA SER A 406 -6.87 20.64 -35.87
C SER A 406 -5.56 20.78 -36.68
N SER A 407 -5.06 22.00 -36.89
CA SER A 407 -3.90 22.30 -37.78
C SER A 407 -2.58 22.64 -37.07
N ALA A 408 -2.54 22.67 -35.73
CA ALA A 408 -1.33 22.99 -34.97
C ALA A 408 -0.57 21.74 -34.50
N ALA A 409 0.77 21.75 -34.60
CA ALA A 409 1.65 20.63 -34.24
C ALA A 409 1.84 20.40 -32.71
N ILE A 410 0.85 20.79 -31.90
CA ILE A 410 0.79 20.56 -30.46
C ILE A 410 -0.64 20.09 -30.17
N PRO A 411 -0.85 18.88 -29.62
CA PRO A 411 -2.15 18.52 -29.06
C PRO A 411 -2.47 19.49 -27.93
N ASP A 412 -3.63 20.15 -28.00
CA ASP A 412 -4.27 20.80 -26.86
C ASP A 412 -4.23 19.84 -25.65
N ALA A 413 -4.10 20.35 -24.43
CA ALA A 413 -4.16 19.54 -23.21
C ALA A 413 -5.39 18.59 -23.19
N ARG A 414 -6.50 19.01 -23.80
CA ARG A 414 -7.71 18.21 -24.03
C ARG A 414 -7.54 17.09 -25.06
N ILE A 415 -6.83 17.33 -26.16
CA ILE A 415 -6.50 16.31 -27.16
C ILE A 415 -5.49 15.31 -26.57
N ALA A 416 -4.47 15.78 -25.84
CA ALA A 416 -3.51 14.93 -25.14
C ALA A 416 -4.22 14.05 -24.08
N GLY A 417 -5.07 14.66 -23.26
CA GLY A 417 -5.87 13.97 -22.25
C GLY A 417 -6.87 12.96 -22.83
N ALA A 418 -7.52 13.29 -23.96
CA ALA A 418 -8.39 12.36 -24.67
C ALA A 418 -7.63 11.11 -25.18
N HIS A 419 -6.42 11.27 -25.73
CA HIS A 419 -5.56 10.12 -26.06
C HIS A 419 -5.19 9.29 -24.82
N CYS A 420 -4.92 9.93 -23.68
CA CYS A 420 -4.68 9.23 -22.41
C CYS A 420 -5.92 8.45 -21.95
N PHE A 421 -7.13 9.00 -22.12
CA PHE A 421 -8.39 8.33 -21.79
C PHE A 421 -8.65 7.12 -22.70
N ILE A 422 -8.41 7.23 -24.01
CA ILE A 422 -8.48 6.10 -24.95
C ILE A 422 -7.45 5.02 -24.57
N ALA A 423 -6.23 5.42 -24.19
CA ALA A 423 -5.19 4.50 -23.78
C ALA A 423 -5.55 3.74 -22.49
N ILE A 424 -6.07 4.40 -21.45
CA ILE A 424 -6.50 3.71 -20.22
C ILE A 424 -7.74 2.83 -20.47
N CYS A 425 -8.65 3.21 -21.38
CA CYS A 425 -9.74 2.32 -21.81
C CYS A 425 -9.18 1.02 -22.42
N LYS A 426 -8.24 1.11 -23.37
CA LYS A 426 -7.58 -0.06 -23.98
C LYS A 426 -6.79 -0.89 -22.94
N LEU A 427 -6.07 -0.24 -22.03
CA LEU A 427 -5.33 -0.94 -20.96
C LEU A 427 -6.27 -1.65 -19.98
N THR A 428 -7.45 -1.06 -19.73
CA THR A 428 -8.50 -1.66 -18.90
C THR A 428 -9.00 -2.96 -19.56
N VAL A 429 -9.22 -3.00 -20.88
CA VAL A 429 -9.58 -4.24 -21.59
C VAL A 429 -8.56 -5.35 -21.29
N ILE A 430 -7.26 -5.04 -21.37
CA ILE A 430 -6.19 -6.00 -21.11
C ILE A 430 -6.15 -6.41 -19.63
N LEU A 431 -6.36 -5.47 -18.70
CA LEU A 431 -6.48 -5.78 -17.26
C LEU A 431 -7.62 -6.77 -17.00
N GLY A 432 -8.75 -6.68 -17.69
CA GLY A 432 -9.84 -7.66 -17.57
C GLY A 432 -9.45 -9.08 -17.94
N GLU A 433 -8.62 -9.25 -18.99
CA GLU A 433 -8.05 -10.57 -19.35
C GLU A 433 -7.07 -11.08 -18.27
N VAL A 434 -6.32 -10.20 -17.59
CA VAL A 434 -5.51 -10.59 -16.42
C VAL A 434 -6.41 -11.03 -15.26
N LEU A 435 -7.46 -10.26 -14.95
CA LEU A 435 -8.31 -10.48 -13.78
C LEU A 435 -9.14 -11.77 -13.89
N SER A 436 -9.50 -12.23 -15.10
CA SER A 436 -10.13 -13.56 -15.25
C SER A 436 -9.16 -14.67 -14.84
N LEU A 437 -7.88 -14.59 -15.21
CA LEU A 437 -6.87 -15.58 -14.80
C LEU A 437 -6.61 -15.59 -13.27
N VAL A 438 -6.92 -14.49 -12.58
CA VAL A 438 -6.77 -14.34 -11.12
C VAL A 438 -8.01 -14.81 -10.35
N TYR A 439 -9.21 -14.57 -10.87
CA TYR A 439 -10.47 -14.76 -10.13
C TYR A 439 -11.39 -15.88 -10.65
N ASP A 440 -11.12 -16.49 -11.81
CA ASP A 440 -11.93 -17.61 -12.31
C ASP A 440 -11.74 -18.87 -11.43
N LEU A 441 -12.79 -19.24 -10.70
CA LEU A 441 -12.82 -20.38 -9.79
C LEU A 441 -12.66 -21.78 -10.43
N PRO A 442 -13.18 -22.11 -11.64
CA PRO A 442 -13.00 -23.44 -12.21
C PRO A 442 -11.54 -23.63 -12.67
N PRO A 443 -10.93 -24.81 -12.47
CA PRO A 443 -9.53 -25.04 -12.84
C PRO A 443 -9.33 -24.94 -14.35
N CYS A 444 -8.78 -23.81 -14.80
CA CYS A 444 -8.36 -23.61 -16.18
C CYS A 444 -7.16 -24.51 -16.50
N ASN A 445 -7.17 -25.17 -17.66
CA ASN A 445 -6.02 -25.93 -18.16
C ASN A 445 -4.79 -25.01 -18.26
N THR A 446 -3.66 -25.41 -17.65
CA THR A 446 -2.39 -24.66 -17.62
C THR A 446 -1.92 -24.21 -19.00
N ASP A 447 -2.12 -24.99 -20.05
CA ASP A 447 -1.81 -24.59 -21.44
C ASP A 447 -2.73 -23.44 -21.91
N THR A 448 -4.01 -23.45 -21.54
CA THR A 448 -4.96 -22.35 -21.83
C THR A 448 -4.65 -21.10 -21.02
N ARG A 449 -4.25 -21.26 -19.74
CA ARG A 449 -3.73 -20.18 -18.88
C ARG A 449 -2.47 -19.55 -19.51
N LEU A 450 -1.46 -20.35 -19.85
CA LEU A 450 -0.21 -19.90 -20.50
C LEU A 450 -0.44 -19.24 -21.88
N LYS A 451 -1.33 -19.79 -22.72
CA LYS A 451 -1.72 -19.19 -24.00
C LYS A 451 -2.43 -17.85 -23.83
N THR A 452 -3.16 -17.66 -22.72
CA THR A 452 -3.79 -16.38 -22.39
C THR A 452 -2.78 -15.40 -21.84
N LEU A 453 -1.86 -15.82 -20.96
CA LEU A 453 -0.74 -15.00 -20.47
C LEU A 453 0.11 -14.44 -21.62
N ARG A 454 0.61 -15.30 -22.53
CA ARG A 454 1.40 -14.85 -23.70
C ARG A 454 0.63 -13.90 -24.61
N ARG A 455 -0.69 -14.07 -24.74
CA ARG A 455 -1.56 -13.17 -25.49
C ARG A 455 -1.67 -11.80 -24.82
N VAL A 456 -1.82 -11.79 -23.49
CA VAL A 456 -1.91 -10.61 -22.64
C VAL A 456 -0.59 -9.84 -22.58
N GLU A 457 0.55 -10.52 -22.40
CA GLU A 457 1.90 -9.95 -22.50
C GLU A 457 2.08 -9.24 -23.84
N ALA A 458 1.88 -9.96 -24.94
CA ALA A 458 1.97 -9.39 -26.28
C ALA A 458 0.92 -8.30 -26.55
N SER A 459 -0.20 -8.27 -25.82
CA SER A 459 -1.18 -7.17 -25.88
C SER A 459 -0.74 -5.95 -25.07
N LEU A 460 -0.03 -6.12 -23.95
CA LEU A 460 0.57 -5.01 -23.20
C LEU A 460 1.70 -4.35 -23.99
N ASP A 461 2.55 -5.14 -24.63
CA ASP A 461 3.65 -4.59 -25.43
C ASP A 461 3.12 -3.94 -26.72
N ARG A 462 2.21 -4.57 -27.46
CA ARG A 462 1.48 -3.91 -28.56
C ARG A 462 0.74 -2.64 -28.13
N TRP A 463 0.25 -2.59 -26.89
CA TRP A 463 -0.41 -1.40 -26.35
C TRP A 463 0.61 -0.29 -26.10
N GLU A 464 1.77 -0.59 -25.51
CA GLU A 464 2.87 0.35 -25.28
C GLU A 464 3.41 0.91 -26.62
N ASP A 465 3.64 0.03 -27.60
CA ASP A 465 4.03 0.39 -28.98
C ASP A 465 2.97 1.24 -29.70
N SER A 466 1.68 1.07 -29.37
CA SER A 466 0.58 1.84 -29.97
C SER A 466 0.42 3.27 -29.39
N LEU A 467 1.14 3.60 -28.32
CA LEU A 467 1.11 4.94 -27.75
C LEU A 467 1.94 5.92 -28.61
N PRO A 468 1.44 7.13 -28.89
CA PRO A 468 2.27 8.19 -29.49
C PRO A 468 3.55 8.43 -28.68
N GLY A 469 4.67 8.75 -29.33
CA GLY A 469 5.98 8.94 -28.67
C GLY A 469 6.08 10.10 -27.67
N TRP A 470 5.01 10.89 -27.49
CA TRP A 470 4.88 11.88 -26.40
C TRP A 470 4.12 11.33 -25.18
N LEU A 471 3.44 10.20 -25.31
CA LEU A 471 2.66 9.49 -24.29
C LEU A 471 3.31 8.18 -23.85
N ASN A 472 4.10 7.54 -24.71
CA ASN A 472 4.95 6.41 -24.33
C ASN A 472 6.10 6.90 -23.43
N TYR A 473 6.15 6.41 -22.18
CA TYR A 473 7.19 6.78 -21.19
C TYR A 473 8.60 6.35 -21.61
N SER A 474 8.71 5.25 -22.35
CA SER A 474 9.96 4.67 -22.83
C SER A 474 10.55 5.46 -24.02
N CYS A 475 9.82 6.43 -24.58
CA CYS A 475 10.31 7.31 -25.65
C CYS A 475 10.91 8.63 -25.10
N PRO A 476 12.04 9.12 -25.65
CA PRO A 476 12.63 10.42 -25.28
C PRO A 476 11.71 11.65 -25.47
N GLY A 477 10.60 11.51 -26.21
CA GLY A 477 9.61 12.56 -26.43
C GLY A 477 8.56 12.69 -25.31
N PHE A 478 8.60 11.86 -24.26
CA PHE A 478 7.55 11.77 -23.24
C PHE A 478 7.28 13.09 -22.50
N LYS A 479 6.01 13.53 -22.54
CA LYS A 479 5.54 14.79 -21.95
C LYS A 479 4.83 14.57 -20.62
N ARG A 480 5.60 14.68 -19.53
CA ARG A 480 5.14 14.52 -18.13
C ARG A 480 3.99 15.45 -17.75
N GLU A 481 3.90 16.60 -18.40
CA GLU A 481 2.90 17.64 -18.25
C GLU A 481 1.56 17.33 -18.94
N SER A 482 1.48 16.26 -19.74
CA SER A 482 0.26 15.86 -20.46
C SER A 482 -0.79 15.31 -19.49
N PRO A 483 -2.06 15.79 -19.52
CA PRO A 483 -3.10 15.36 -18.57
C PRO A 483 -3.30 13.84 -18.58
N GLY A 484 -3.19 13.22 -17.39
CA GLY A 484 -3.35 11.77 -17.21
C GLY A 484 -2.12 10.91 -17.52
N ALA A 485 -1.11 11.40 -18.24
CA ALA A 485 0.00 10.58 -18.75
C ALA A 485 0.82 9.85 -17.66
N LEU A 486 1.07 10.50 -16.51
CA LEU A 486 1.77 9.87 -15.38
C LEU A 486 0.92 8.79 -14.68
N ASN A 487 -0.39 8.99 -14.60
CA ASN A 487 -1.31 7.98 -14.05
C ASN A 487 -1.38 6.77 -15.00
N LEU A 488 -1.44 7.03 -16.32
CA LEU A 488 -1.46 5.99 -17.36
C LEU A 488 -0.25 5.06 -17.27
N HIS A 489 0.96 5.63 -17.10
CA HIS A 489 2.18 4.85 -16.93
C HIS A 489 2.20 4.06 -15.61
N LEU A 490 1.75 4.65 -14.50
CA LEU A 490 1.64 3.92 -13.22
C LEU A 490 0.64 2.76 -13.31
N SER A 491 -0.51 2.98 -13.95
CA SER A 491 -1.49 1.94 -14.28
C SER A 491 -0.85 0.82 -15.11
N PHE A 492 -0.09 1.17 -16.15
CA PHE A 492 0.59 0.19 -17.00
C PHE A 492 1.59 -0.69 -16.23
N LEU A 493 2.41 -0.09 -15.37
CA LEU A 493 3.31 -0.84 -14.48
C LEU A 493 2.56 -1.74 -13.51
N ALA A 494 1.40 -1.30 -12.99
CA ALA A 494 0.55 -2.13 -12.13
C ALA A 494 -0.05 -3.33 -12.88
N THR A 495 -0.44 -3.18 -14.15
CA THR A 495 -0.89 -4.31 -14.98
C THR A 495 0.27 -5.25 -15.34
N LYS A 496 1.45 -4.75 -15.74
CA LYS A 496 2.65 -5.58 -15.96
C LYS A 496 3.03 -6.36 -14.68
N MET A 497 3.01 -5.72 -13.50
CA MET A 497 3.20 -6.41 -12.21
C MET A 497 2.14 -7.51 -11.96
N CYS A 498 0.87 -7.26 -12.29
CA CYS A 498 -0.19 -8.24 -12.12
C CYS A 498 0.03 -9.48 -13.02
N VAL A 499 0.40 -9.27 -14.28
CA VAL A 499 0.81 -10.34 -15.20
C VAL A 499 1.98 -11.14 -14.62
N CYS A 500 3.05 -10.48 -14.16
CA CYS A 500 4.20 -11.16 -13.57
C CYS A 500 3.85 -12.07 -12.38
N ARG A 501 2.80 -11.75 -11.60
CA ARG A 501 2.33 -12.63 -10.50
C ARG A 501 1.66 -13.91 -11.02
N VAL A 502 0.81 -13.82 -12.04
CA VAL A 502 0.15 -15.00 -12.64
C VAL A 502 1.15 -15.81 -13.47
N VAL A 503 2.13 -15.16 -14.09
CA VAL A 503 3.26 -15.78 -14.77
C VAL A 503 4.17 -16.53 -13.80
N LEU A 504 4.45 -15.97 -12.61
CA LEU A 504 5.16 -16.69 -11.53
C LEU A 504 4.40 -17.94 -11.10
N GLN A 505 3.08 -17.85 -10.90
CA GLN A 505 2.24 -19.01 -10.57
C GLN A 505 2.31 -20.11 -11.65
N ALA A 506 2.25 -19.75 -12.93
CA ALA A 506 2.38 -20.70 -14.03
C ALA A 506 3.80 -21.27 -14.18
N ALA A 507 4.84 -20.49 -13.84
CA ALA A 507 6.22 -20.99 -13.78
C ALA A 507 6.42 -21.95 -12.60
N GLN A 508 5.77 -21.70 -11.46
CA GLN A 508 5.71 -22.64 -10.33
C GLN A 508 4.93 -23.92 -10.68
N GLU A 509 3.87 -23.85 -11.49
CA GLU A 509 3.21 -25.05 -12.05
C GLU A 509 4.17 -25.88 -12.92
N ILE A 510 5.00 -25.24 -13.75
CA ILE A 510 6.02 -25.94 -14.57
C ILE A 510 7.11 -26.57 -13.69
N VAL A 511 7.63 -25.84 -12.68
CA VAL A 511 8.56 -26.42 -11.69
C VAL A 511 7.93 -27.62 -11.01
N GLN A 512 6.69 -27.49 -10.52
CA GLN A 512 5.99 -28.54 -9.79
C GLN A 512 5.72 -29.79 -10.65
N PHE A 513 5.45 -29.62 -11.96
CA PHE A 513 5.38 -30.72 -12.90
C PHE A 513 6.75 -31.40 -13.08
N VAL A 514 7.80 -30.64 -13.42
CA VAL A 514 9.14 -31.18 -13.70
C VAL A 514 9.71 -31.92 -12.49
N ILE A 515 9.57 -31.40 -11.27
CA ILE A 515 10.11 -32.07 -10.07
C ILE A 515 9.35 -33.36 -9.67
N THR A 516 8.19 -33.65 -10.28
CA THR A 516 7.45 -34.90 -10.05
C THR A 516 7.83 -36.03 -11.01
N LEU A 517 8.57 -35.73 -12.08
CA LEU A 517 9.03 -36.72 -13.05
C LEU A 517 9.99 -37.73 -12.42
N GLN A 518 9.84 -39.01 -12.79
CA GLN A 518 10.74 -40.09 -12.42
C GLN A 518 11.84 -40.26 -13.48
N ILE A 519 12.87 -41.05 -13.16
CA ILE A 519 14.00 -41.33 -14.07
C ILE A 519 13.49 -41.93 -15.39
N ASP A 520 12.53 -42.85 -15.30
CA ASP A 520 11.93 -43.51 -16.47
C ASP A 520 11.20 -42.54 -17.40
N ASP A 521 10.51 -41.52 -16.84
CA ASP A 521 9.74 -40.51 -17.59
C ASP A 521 10.63 -39.64 -18.50
N MET A 522 11.91 -39.48 -18.15
CA MET A 522 12.87 -38.66 -18.91
C MET A 522 13.01 -39.13 -20.37
N THR A 523 12.84 -40.43 -20.61
CA THR A 523 12.89 -41.04 -21.94
C THR A 523 11.73 -40.64 -22.86
N ALA A 524 10.62 -40.12 -22.32
CA ALA A 524 9.47 -39.68 -23.12
C ALA A 524 9.67 -38.31 -23.82
N PHE A 525 10.71 -37.55 -23.44
CA PHE A 525 10.94 -36.19 -23.92
C PHE A 525 11.68 -36.14 -25.27
N TRP A 526 11.04 -36.64 -26.33
CA TRP A 526 11.60 -36.68 -27.69
C TRP A 526 11.75 -35.31 -28.38
N PHE A 527 11.24 -34.22 -27.80
CA PHE A 527 11.17 -32.91 -28.45
C PHE A 527 12.22 -31.92 -27.90
N PRO A 528 13.28 -31.58 -28.67
CA PRO A 528 14.48 -30.91 -28.14
C PRO A 528 14.24 -29.46 -27.67
N TYR A 529 13.18 -28.80 -28.14
CA TYR A 529 12.85 -27.44 -27.72
C TYR A 529 12.43 -27.35 -26.24
N SER A 530 12.13 -28.48 -25.59
CA SER A 530 11.79 -28.56 -24.16
C SER A 530 12.89 -27.99 -23.26
N ALA A 531 14.18 -28.10 -23.66
CA ALA A 531 15.32 -27.51 -22.96
C ALA A 531 15.19 -25.98 -22.78
N TYR A 532 14.68 -25.29 -23.80
CA TYR A 532 14.44 -23.85 -23.75
C TYR A 532 13.25 -23.48 -22.84
N HIS A 533 12.28 -24.39 -22.64
CA HIS A 533 11.17 -24.16 -21.71
C HIS A 533 11.64 -24.25 -20.25
N LEU A 534 12.50 -25.21 -19.92
CA LEU A 534 13.17 -25.28 -18.61
C LEU A 534 13.98 -24.01 -18.34
N THR A 535 14.84 -23.64 -19.29
CA THR A 535 15.69 -22.44 -19.24
C THR A 535 14.87 -21.15 -19.06
N SER A 536 13.78 -20.99 -19.83
CA SER A 536 12.89 -19.82 -19.73
C SER A 536 12.19 -19.76 -18.36
N THR A 537 11.75 -20.92 -17.84
CA THR A 537 11.07 -21.03 -16.55
C THR A 537 11.98 -20.58 -15.40
N ILE A 538 13.23 -21.01 -15.38
CA ILE A 538 14.14 -20.62 -14.29
C ILE A 538 14.57 -19.16 -14.38
N MET A 539 14.87 -18.65 -15.58
CA MET A 539 15.27 -17.24 -15.77
C MET A 539 14.16 -16.29 -15.33
N LEU A 540 12.90 -16.66 -15.59
CA LEU A 540 11.70 -15.95 -15.17
C LEU A 540 11.52 -15.97 -13.64
N ILE A 541 11.66 -17.14 -13.00
CA ILE A 541 11.56 -17.26 -11.53
C ILE A 541 12.71 -16.52 -10.81
N LEU A 542 13.94 -16.64 -11.30
CA LEU A 542 15.10 -15.91 -10.75
C LEU A 542 14.96 -14.40 -10.94
N ARG A 543 14.38 -13.95 -12.06
CA ARG A 543 14.02 -12.54 -12.25
C ARG A 543 12.95 -12.09 -11.25
N CYS A 544 11.89 -12.87 -11.03
CA CYS A 544 10.90 -12.59 -10.00
C CYS A 544 11.51 -12.54 -8.59
N ALA A 545 12.49 -13.39 -8.28
CA ALA A 545 13.23 -13.33 -7.03
C ALA A 545 14.03 -12.02 -6.86
N LEU A 546 14.73 -11.59 -7.90
CA LEU A 546 15.59 -10.40 -7.90
C LEU A 546 14.80 -9.08 -7.90
N GLU A 547 13.65 -9.04 -8.58
CA GLU A 547 12.79 -7.85 -8.66
C GLU A 547 11.77 -7.77 -7.51
N SER A 548 11.55 -8.85 -6.75
CA SER A 548 10.63 -8.87 -5.60
C SER A 548 11.13 -8.03 -4.42
N ARG A 549 10.28 -7.11 -3.96
CA ARG A 549 10.47 -6.37 -2.71
C ARG A 549 9.89 -7.09 -1.47
N ASN A 550 9.19 -8.21 -1.67
CA ASN A 550 8.75 -9.06 -0.57
C ASN A 550 9.77 -10.18 -0.35
N GLY A 551 10.30 -10.27 0.88
CA GLY A 551 11.32 -11.26 1.24
C GLY A 551 10.82 -12.69 1.10
N ASP A 552 9.58 -12.95 1.51
CA ASP A 552 8.98 -14.29 1.44
C ASP A 552 8.81 -14.71 -0.03
N THR A 553 8.18 -13.90 -0.86
CA THR A 553 8.02 -14.19 -2.31
C THR A 553 9.36 -14.30 -3.03
N ALA A 554 10.38 -13.52 -2.64
CA ALA A 554 11.72 -13.67 -3.20
C ALA A 554 12.34 -15.03 -2.82
N GLN A 555 12.20 -15.43 -1.56
CA GLN A 555 12.68 -16.72 -1.05
C GLN A 555 11.92 -17.91 -1.66
N ASP A 556 10.60 -17.79 -1.86
CA ASP A 556 9.76 -18.78 -2.54
C ASP A 556 10.25 -18.99 -3.97
N CYS A 557 10.49 -17.90 -4.72
CA CYS A 557 11.07 -17.95 -6.06
C CYS A 557 12.45 -18.62 -6.06
N LEU A 558 13.35 -18.21 -5.15
CA LEU A 558 14.67 -18.84 -5.02
C LEU A 558 14.58 -20.33 -4.65
N SER A 559 13.58 -20.74 -3.87
CA SER A 559 13.35 -22.16 -3.54
C SER A 559 12.87 -22.94 -4.78
N SER A 560 11.91 -22.40 -5.54
CA SER A 560 11.40 -23.04 -6.77
C SER A 560 12.50 -23.17 -7.83
N ALA A 561 13.33 -22.13 -8.01
CA ALA A 561 14.49 -22.19 -8.90
C ALA A 561 15.52 -23.25 -8.44
N LYS A 562 15.85 -23.30 -7.14
CA LYS A 562 16.78 -24.32 -6.60
C LYS A 562 16.26 -25.74 -6.77
N MET A 563 14.99 -26.01 -6.47
CA MET A 563 14.39 -27.33 -6.65
C MET A 563 14.42 -27.77 -8.12
N LEU A 564 14.21 -26.83 -9.06
CA LEU A 564 14.35 -27.12 -10.48
C LEU A 564 15.81 -27.43 -10.87
N VAL A 565 16.79 -26.62 -10.46
CA VAL A 565 18.22 -26.91 -10.73
C VAL A 565 18.63 -28.26 -10.20
N GLU A 566 18.27 -28.58 -8.96
CA GLU A 566 18.69 -29.83 -8.31
C GLU A 566 18.06 -31.06 -8.99
N HIS A 567 16.78 -30.99 -9.35
CA HIS A 567 16.14 -32.06 -10.11
C HIS A 567 16.74 -32.21 -11.51
N LEU A 568 17.09 -31.11 -12.19
CA LEU A 568 17.75 -31.15 -13.50
C LEU A 568 19.17 -31.73 -13.43
N ARG A 569 19.95 -31.41 -12.38
CA ARG A 569 21.25 -32.06 -12.12
C ARG A 569 21.08 -33.54 -11.88
N ARG A 570 20.16 -33.94 -10.99
CA ARG A 570 19.86 -35.35 -10.74
C ARG A 570 19.45 -36.09 -12.03
N ALA A 571 18.58 -35.52 -12.86
CA ALA A 571 18.18 -36.12 -14.13
C ALA A 571 19.34 -36.22 -15.15
N LYS A 572 20.26 -35.25 -15.16
CA LYS A 572 21.52 -35.33 -15.92
C LYS A 572 22.41 -36.46 -15.40
N ASP A 573 22.64 -36.53 -14.10
CA ASP A 573 23.64 -37.43 -13.50
C ASP A 573 23.14 -38.90 -13.41
N GLU A 574 21.85 -39.12 -13.16
CA GLU A 574 21.25 -40.46 -13.04
C GLU A 574 20.73 -41.02 -14.37
N ALA A 575 20.30 -40.16 -15.32
CA ALA A 575 19.66 -40.59 -16.58
C ALA A 575 20.38 -40.12 -17.86
N ASN A 576 21.47 -39.35 -17.74
CA ASN A 576 22.12 -38.65 -18.86
C ASN A 576 21.14 -37.78 -19.67
N TRP A 577 20.20 -37.12 -18.99
CA TRP A 577 19.17 -36.29 -19.61
C TRP A 577 19.72 -34.92 -20.03
N ASP A 578 19.94 -34.73 -21.33
CA ASP A 578 20.62 -33.57 -21.94
C ASP A 578 19.77 -32.29 -21.94
N LEU A 579 18.44 -32.41 -21.90
CA LEU A 579 17.52 -31.27 -21.98
C LEU A 579 17.66 -30.29 -20.79
N GLY A 580 18.29 -30.70 -19.68
CA GLY A 580 18.64 -29.81 -18.57
C GLY A 580 19.83 -28.87 -18.84
N ASP A 581 20.73 -29.20 -19.77
CA ASP A 581 22.08 -28.62 -19.80
C ASP A 581 22.12 -27.11 -20.08
N ILE A 582 21.27 -26.62 -20.99
CA ILE A 582 21.17 -25.19 -21.31
C ILE A 582 20.69 -24.40 -20.08
N CYS A 583 19.75 -24.98 -19.33
CA CYS A 583 19.17 -24.39 -18.12
C CYS A 583 20.21 -24.30 -17.00
N LEU A 584 20.96 -25.39 -16.76
CA LEU A 584 22.03 -25.45 -15.77
C LEU A 584 23.16 -24.47 -16.08
N THR A 585 23.64 -24.47 -17.33
CA THR A 585 24.74 -23.59 -17.78
C THR A 585 24.40 -22.10 -17.63
N GLN A 586 23.14 -21.70 -17.86
CA GLN A 586 22.72 -20.30 -17.69
C GLN A 586 22.56 -19.91 -16.21
N CYS A 587 22.16 -20.83 -15.33
CA CYS A 587 22.10 -20.57 -13.89
C CYS A 587 23.49 -20.31 -13.28
N GLU A 588 24.53 -20.95 -13.83
CA GLU A 588 25.92 -20.80 -13.39
C GLU A 588 26.57 -19.50 -13.90
N ALA A 589 25.93 -18.80 -14.86
CA ALA A 589 26.42 -17.55 -15.45
C ALA A 589 25.79 -16.26 -14.86
N LEU A 590 24.84 -16.37 -13.93
CA LEU A 590 24.13 -15.22 -13.36
C LEU A 590 24.93 -14.49 -12.26
N PRO A 591 25.02 -13.14 -12.29
CA PRO A 591 25.56 -12.39 -11.16
C PRO A 591 24.74 -12.60 -9.89
N SER A 592 25.41 -12.84 -8.77
CA SER A 592 24.77 -13.09 -7.48
C SER A 592 23.81 -11.96 -7.07
N ALA A 593 22.68 -12.35 -6.48
CA ALA A 593 21.65 -11.49 -5.87
C ALA A 593 22.25 -10.50 -4.83
N PRO A 594 21.47 -9.50 -4.34
CA PRO A 594 21.99 -8.20 -3.90
C PRO A 594 23.14 -8.33 -2.90
N LYS A 595 24.13 -7.42 -3.00
CA LYS A 595 25.37 -7.44 -2.19
C LYS A 595 25.10 -7.43 -0.67
N MET A 596 24.83 -8.61 -0.13
CA MET A 596 25.52 -9.08 1.06
C MET A 596 27.00 -8.82 0.80
N SER A 597 27.62 -7.94 1.58
CA SER A 597 29.07 -7.77 1.52
C SER A 597 29.70 -9.06 2.07
N THR A 598 29.98 -10.00 1.18
CA THR A 598 30.43 -11.34 1.56
C THR A 598 31.78 -11.20 2.25
N VAL A 599 31.80 -11.41 3.57
CA VAL A 599 33.00 -11.31 4.40
C VAL A 599 34.06 -12.26 3.81
N GLN A 600 35.07 -11.67 3.17
CA GLN A 600 36.15 -12.43 2.55
C GLN A 600 37.03 -13.00 3.66
N LEU A 601 37.04 -14.33 3.75
CA LEU A 601 37.94 -15.08 4.62
C LEU A 601 39.06 -15.68 3.77
N PRO A 602 40.29 -15.78 4.29
CA PRO A 602 41.36 -16.54 3.64
C PRO A 602 41.08 -18.04 3.76
N GLU A 603 41.80 -18.85 2.98
CA GLU A 603 41.85 -20.31 3.20
C GLU A 603 42.82 -20.66 4.34
N PRO A 604 42.57 -21.73 5.12
CA PRO A 604 41.47 -22.69 5.02
C PRO A 604 40.15 -22.23 5.66
N PHE A 605 40.08 -21.00 6.21
CA PHE A 605 38.94 -20.56 7.01
C PHE A 605 37.65 -20.40 6.19
N ALA A 606 37.74 -19.99 4.92
CA ALA A 606 36.58 -19.87 4.03
C ALA A 606 35.83 -21.20 3.83
N ASN A 607 36.53 -22.33 3.81
CA ASN A 607 35.94 -23.66 3.64
C ASN A 607 35.29 -24.28 4.88
N ILE A 608 35.35 -23.65 6.06
CA ILE A 608 34.74 -24.25 7.27
C ILE A 608 33.21 -24.03 7.25
N PRO A 609 32.38 -25.10 7.32
CA PRO A 609 30.92 -24.99 7.22
C PRO A 609 30.29 -24.02 8.24
N ARG A 610 29.32 -23.22 7.78
CA ARG A 610 28.61 -22.22 8.58
C ARG A 610 27.14 -22.13 8.19
N GLU A 611 26.25 -22.38 9.15
CA GLU A 611 24.81 -22.13 9.04
C GLU A 611 24.50 -20.63 9.28
N SER A 612 23.46 -20.08 8.65
CA SER A 612 23.13 -18.65 8.76
C SER A 612 22.04 -18.41 9.81
N LEU A 613 22.45 -18.08 11.02
CA LEU A 613 21.56 -17.84 12.16
C LEU A 613 21.40 -16.35 12.51
N LEU A 614 22.21 -15.48 11.89
CA LEU A 614 22.17 -14.02 12.05
C LEU A 614 21.40 -13.33 10.91
N PHE A 615 20.94 -12.09 11.15
CA PHE A 615 20.39 -11.22 10.10
C PHE A 615 21.44 -10.79 9.06
N GLY A 616 22.73 -10.90 9.40
CA GLY A 616 23.87 -10.41 8.62
C GLY A 616 24.99 -9.95 9.56
N SER A 617 25.93 -9.17 9.04
CA SER A 617 26.97 -8.52 9.85
C SER A 617 26.33 -7.57 10.87
N SER A 618 26.55 -7.81 12.17
CA SER A 618 25.95 -6.99 13.23
C SER A 618 26.35 -5.51 13.11
N PRO A 619 25.43 -4.55 13.34
CA PRO A 619 25.71 -3.15 13.09
C PRO A 619 26.68 -2.55 14.13
N ILE A 620 27.50 -1.60 13.69
CA ILE A 620 28.32 -0.75 14.57
C ILE A 620 27.60 0.59 14.75
N GLN A 621 27.43 1.02 15.99
CA GLN A 621 26.92 2.35 16.33
C GLN A 621 28.00 3.20 16.99
N HIS A 622 27.98 4.51 16.78
CA HIS A 622 28.71 5.46 17.61
C HIS A 622 27.92 5.76 18.90
N LEU A 623 28.61 6.01 20.01
CA LEU A 623 28.03 6.36 21.32
C LEU A 623 28.47 7.80 21.70
N PRO A 624 27.94 8.83 21.01
CA PRO A 624 28.39 10.21 21.15
C PRO A 624 28.15 10.81 22.54
N ARG A 625 27.09 10.41 23.26
CA ARG A 625 26.78 10.97 24.59
C ARG A 625 27.63 10.32 25.67
N ILE A 626 27.94 9.03 25.57
CA ILE A 626 28.94 8.37 26.45
C ILE A 626 30.31 9.01 26.19
N THR A 627 30.70 9.15 24.92
CA THR A 627 31.94 9.84 24.49
C THR A 627 32.06 11.24 25.09
N ALA A 628 31.03 12.09 24.93
CA ALA A 628 31.02 13.44 25.46
C ALA A 628 31.04 13.49 27.00
N THR A 629 30.28 12.60 27.68
CA THR A 629 30.21 12.56 29.15
C THR A 629 31.52 12.09 29.79
N LEU A 630 32.36 11.36 29.05
CA LEU A 630 33.73 11.00 29.45
C LEU A 630 34.79 12.04 29.02
N GLY A 631 34.36 13.23 28.59
CA GLY A 631 35.25 14.34 28.22
C GLY A 631 35.74 14.33 26.77
N GLY A 632 35.16 13.52 25.89
CA GLY A 632 35.35 13.58 24.43
C GLY A 632 36.75 13.21 23.91
N LYS A 633 37.62 12.63 24.74
CA LYS A 633 39.01 12.30 24.37
C LYS A 633 39.17 10.99 23.59
N VAL A 634 38.19 10.10 23.66
CA VAL A 634 38.21 8.75 23.07
C VAL A 634 36.86 8.55 22.38
N ASN A 635 36.86 8.18 21.10
CA ASN A 635 35.62 7.96 20.36
C ASN A 635 35.11 6.54 20.66
N ILE A 636 33.89 6.43 21.18
CA ILE A 636 33.36 5.14 21.66
C ILE A 636 32.26 4.65 20.73
N TYR A 637 32.41 3.42 20.27
CA TYR A 637 31.48 2.72 19.39
C TYR A 637 31.06 1.40 20.02
N ALA A 638 29.94 0.82 19.59
CA ALA A 638 29.54 -0.53 19.97
C ALA A 638 29.10 -1.36 18.76
N LYS A 639 29.65 -2.58 18.60
CA LYS A 639 29.16 -3.58 17.64
C LYS A 639 28.09 -4.42 18.32
N ARG A 640 26.87 -4.39 17.76
CA ARG A 640 25.63 -4.85 18.39
C ARG A 640 25.39 -6.35 18.18
N GLU A 641 26.24 -7.19 18.79
CA GLU A 641 25.98 -8.64 18.82
C GLU A 641 24.69 -8.98 19.58
N ASP A 642 24.27 -8.13 20.51
CA ASP A 642 22.97 -8.18 21.17
C ASP A 642 21.76 -8.02 20.24
N CYS A 643 21.96 -7.46 19.03
CA CYS A 643 20.91 -7.27 18.02
C CYS A 643 21.11 -8.17 16.78
N ASN A 644 21.96 -9.20 16.85
CA ASN A 644 22.42 -9.93 15.67
C ASN A 644 21.40 -10.90 15.03
N SER A 645 20.33 -11.27 15.73
CA SER A 645 19.39 -12.31 15.28
C SER A 645 18.01 -12.20 15.91
N GLY A 646 16.97 -12.55 15.14
CA GLY A 646 15.60 -12.70 15.64
C GLY A 646 15.37 -13.96 16.50
N LEU A 647 16.35 -14.88 16.57
CA LEU A 647 16.25 -16.11 17.35
C LEU A 647 16.31 -15.81 18.85
N ALA A 648 15.13 -15.59 19.46
CA ALA A 648 14.94 -15.31 20.87
C ALA A 648 15.90 -14.24 21.41
N TYR A 649 15.95 -13.07 20.75
CA TYR A 649 16.83 -11.93 21.05
C TYR A 649 18.34 -12.17 20.85
N GLY A 650 18.76 -13.23 20.13
CA GLY A 650 20.13 -13.36 19.62
C GLY A 650 21.24 -13.24 20.68
N GLY A 651 22.37 -12.66 20.28
CA GLY A 651 23.54 -12.48 21.13
C GLY A 651 24.77 -13.26 20.65
N ASN A 652 25.87 -13.14 21.39
CA ASN A 652 27.15 -13.73 21.02
C ASN A 652 27.21 -15.26 20.98
N LYS A 653 26.22 -15.99 21.51
CA LYS A 653 26.22 -17.46 21.45
C LYS A 653 25.60 -17.95 20.14
N THR A 654 24.58 -17.27 19.59
CA THR A 654 24.02 -17.56 18.26
C THR A 654 25.10 -17.50 17.18
N ARG A 655 25.99 -16.48 17.22
CA ARG A 655 27.16 -16.38 16.33
C ARG A 655 28.14 -17.55 16.43
N LYS A 656 28.33 -18.14 17.62
CA LYS A 656 29.15 -19.35 17.76
C LYS A 656 28.43 -20.57 17.19
N LEU A 657 27.13 -20.67 17.45
CA LEU A 657 26.29 -21.78 17.01
C LEU A 657 26.24 -21.92 15.49
N GLU A 658 26.40 -20.83 14.72
CA GLU A 658 26.54 -20.86 13.26
C GLU A 658 27.60 -21.87 12.77
N TYR A 659 28.68 -22.06 13.52
CA TYR A 659 29.75 -23.02 13.18
C TYR A 659 29.62 -24.38 13.87
N LEU A 660 28.73 -24.53 14.86
CA LEU A 660 28.51 -25.81 15.57
C LEU A 660 27.36 -26.62 14.95
N VAL A 661 26.26 -25.96 14.57
CA VAL A 661 25.10 -26.69 14.04
C VAL A 661 25.30 -27.38 12.68
N PRO A 662 26.19 -26.93 11.77
CA PRO A 662 26.53 -27.73 10.59
C PRO A 662 27.10 -29.10 10.94
N GLU A 663 27.93 -29.18 11.98
CA GLU A 663 28.49 -30.44 12.48
C GLU A 663 27.42 -31.31 13.15
N ALA A 664 26.52 -30.71 13.93
CA ALA A 664 25.37 -31.42 14.53
C ALA A 664 24.44 -32.03 13.47
N LEU A 665 24.14 -31.27 12.41
CA LEU A 665 23.29 -31.69 11.30
C LEU A 665 23.98 -32.74 10.41
N ALA A 666 25.27 -32.56 10.10
CA ALA A 666 26.06 -33.54 9.35
C ALA A 666 26.25 -34.87 10.11
N GLN A 667 26.31 -34.82 11.44
CA GLN A 667 26.27 -36.02 12.29
C GLN A 667 24.85 -36.63 12.39
N GLY A 668 23.80 -35.98 11.89
CA GLY A 668 22.41 -36.45 11.97
C GLY A 668 21.86 -36.48 13.39
N CYS A 669 22.29 -35.55 14.25
CA CYS A 669 21.82 -35.46 15.63
C CYS A 669 20.42 -34.85 15.71
N ASP A 670 19.55 -35.39 16.56
CA ASP A 670 18.14 -34.95 16.69
C ASP A 670 17.92 -34.00 17.88
N THR A 671 18.88 -33.91 18.79
CA THR A 671 18.76 -33.21 20.08
C THR A 671 20.02 -32.39 20.37
N LEU A 672 19.89 -31.08 20.58
CA LEU A 672 20.99 -30.26 21.13
C LEU A 672 21.01 -30.37 22.65
N VAL A 673 22.14 -30.81 23.23
CA VAL A 673 22.32 -30.98 24.68
C VAL A 673 23.33 -29.98 25.22
N SER A 674 22.96 -29.16 26.20
CA SER A 674 23.81 -28.07 26.70
C SER A 674 23.60 -27.73 28.19
N ILE A 675 24.41 -26.81 28.70
CA ILE A 675 24.50 -26.45 30.12
C ILE A 675 24.66 -24.95 30.35
N GLY A 676 24.17 -24.47 31.48
CA GLY A 676 24.49 -23.14 32.01
C GLY A 676 23.98 -22.93 33.43
N GLY A 677 24.22 -21.73 33.98
CA GLY A 677 23.48 -21.28 35.15
C GLY A 677 21.99 -21.01 34.82
N VAL A 678 21.13 -20.86 35.83
CA VAL A 678 19.69 -20.59 35.66
C VAL A 678 19.40 -19.43 34.67
N GLN A 679 20.07 -18.29 34.80
CA GLN A 679 19.90 -17.16 33.88
C GLN A 679 20.83 -17.20 32.65
N SER A 680 21.24 -18.39 32.21
CA SER A 680 22.17 -18.55 31.09
C SER A 680 21.61 -18.05 29.77
N ASN A 681 22.22 -16.99 29.25
CA ASN A 681 22.02 -16.53 27.88
C ASN A 681 22.35 -17.62 26.84
N HIS A 682 23.23 -18.57 27.18
CA HIS A 682 23.66 -19.63 26.26
C HIS A 682 22.61 -20.71 26.06
N THR A 683 22.00 -21.22 27.14
CA THR A 683 20.98 -22.27 27.05
C THR A 683 19.74 -21.75 26.31
N ARG A 684 19.36 -20.48 26.55
CA ARG A 684 18.32 -19.77 25.79
C ARG A 684 18.63 -19.65 24.30
N GLN A 685 19.88 -19.34 23.92
CA GLN A 685 20.29 -19.28 22.51
C GLN A 685 20.36 -20.68 21.86
N VAL A 686 20.81 -21.72 22.58
CA VAL A 686 20.77 -23.12 22.11
C VAL A 686 19.32 -23.56 21.85
N ALA A 687 18.38 -23.24 22.75
CA ALA A 687 16.97 -23.56 22.55
C ALA A 687 16.34 -22.83 21.36
N GLY A 688 16.65 -21.54 21.16
CA GLY A 688 16.17 -20.78 19.99
C GLY A 688 16.71 -21.30 18.66
N VAL A 689 17.96 -21.78 18.64
CA VAL A 689 18.57 -22.40 17.45
C VAL A 689 18.02 -23.80 17.21
N ALA A 690 17.81 -24.62 18.25
CA ALA A 690 17.17 -25.92 18.12
C ALA A 690 15.76 -25.80 17.53
N ALA A 691 14.93 -24.92 18.10
CA ALA A 691 13.57 -24.65 17.62
C ALA A 691 13.55 -24.15 16.16
N LYS A 692 14.53 -23.32 15.74
CA LYS A 692 14.66 -22.86 14.35
C LYS A 692 15.03 -23.98 13.37
N LEU A 693 15.78 -24.99 13.82
CA LEU A 693 16.25 -26.11 13.02
C LEU A 693 15.34 -27.36 13.11
N GLY A 694 14.25 -27.30 13.88
CA GLY A 694 13.37 -28.45 14.14
C GLY A 694 13.99 -29.52 15.05
N LEU A 695 15.10 -29.22 15.72
CA LEU A 695 15.78 -30.11 16.65
C LEU A 695 15.14 -30.06 18.04
N LYS A 696 15.19 -31.18 18.75
CA LYS A 696 14.91 -31.23 20.19
C LYS A 696 16.01 -30.47 20.94
N VAL A 697 15.75 -30.07 22.18
CA VAL A 697 16.76 -29.46 23.05
C VAL A 697 16.58 -29.90 24.49
N ALA A 698 17.68 -30.33 25.11
CA ALA A 698 17.75 -30.73 26.50
C ALA A 698 18.83 -29.92 27.24
N LEU A 699 18.49 -29.37 28.40
CA LEU A 699 19.31 -28.37 29.10
C LEU A 699 19.50 -28.73 30.57
N VAL A 700 20.75 -28.76 31.02
CA VAL A 700 21.08 -28.65 32.45
C VAL A 700 21.14 -27.16 32.82
N GLN A 701 20.40 -26.76 33.86
CA GLN A 701 20.45 -25.40 34.41
C GLN A 701 20.73 -25.42 35.91
N GLU A 702 21.89 -24.89 36.29
CA GLU A 702 22.49 -25.06 37.62
C GLU A 702 22.46 -23.76 38.44
N LYS A 703 22.44 -23.86 39.79
CA LYS A 703 22.53 -22.69 40.70
C LYS A 703 23.96 -22.14 40.80
N TRP A 704 24.51 -21.66 39.67
CA TRP A 704 25.85 -21.06 39.59
C TRP A 704 26.02 -19.75 40.38
N VAL A 705 24.92 -19.06 40.69
CA VAL A 705 24.94 -17.75 41.36
C VAL A 705 24.14 -17.85 42.66
N ASN A 706 24.71 -17.40 43.77
CA ASN A 706 23.97 -17.28 45.02
C ASN A 706 23.22 -15.95 45.08
N TRP A 707 22.20 -15.82 44.24
CA TRP A 707 21.29 -14.68 44.20
C TRP A 707 19.87 -15.13 44.58
N GLU A 708 19.20 -14.35 45.41
CA GLU A 708 17.86 -14.66 45.92
C GLU A 708 16.85 -13.63 45.41
N ASP A 709 16.27 -13.93 44.25
CA ASP A 709 15.16 -13.19 43.64
C ASP A 709 13.98 -14.17 43.44
N PRO A 710 12.74 -13.82 43.85
CA PRO A 710 11.58 -14.71 43.74
C PRO A 710 11.26 -15.23 42.33
N VAL A 711 11.74 -14.55 41.28
CA VAL A 711 11.57 -14.94 39.88
C VAL A 711 12.87 -15.40 39.18
N TYR A 712 13.96 -15.62 39.93
CA TYR A 712 15.27 -16.00 39.36
C TYR A 712 15.22 -17.25 38.46
N ASP A 713 14.40 -18.24 38.83
CA ASP A 713 14.15 -19.49 38.13
C ASP A 713 12.89 -19.47 37.23
N LYS A 714 12.26 -18.30 37.04
CA LYS A 714 10.93 -18.16 36.41
C LYS A 714 10.89 -17.15 35.27
N ALA A 715 11.59 -16.02 35.39
CA ALA A 715 11.64 -14.94 34.40
C ALA A 715 12.88 -15.04 33.49
N GLY A 716 13.00 -14.16 32.49
CA GLY A 716 14.24 -13.97 31.73
C GLY A 716 14.64 -15.17 30.84
N ASN A 717 15.91 -15.57 30.88
CA ASN A 717 16.47 -16.56 29.94
C ASN A 717 15.85 -17.96 30.10
N ILE A 718 15.60 -18.42 31.33
CA ILE A 718 14.96 -19.71 31.59
C ILE A 718 13.49 -19.73 31.13
N GLN A 719 12.79 -18.60 31.23
CA GLN A 719 11.41 -18.46 30.76
C GLN A 719 11.31 -18.73 29.25
N LEU A 720 12.16 -18.09 28.44
CA LEU A 720 12.19 -18.30 26.99
C LEU A 720 12.62 -19.74 26.64
N SER A 721 13.56 -20.31 27.39
CA SER A 721 13.99 -21.70 27.19
C SER A 721 12.82 -22.69 27.35
N ARG A 722 11.94 -22.48 28.33
CA ARG A 722 10.71 -23.28 28.52
C ARG A 722 9.68 -23.04 27.42
N LEU A 723 9.47 -21.77 27.01
CA LEU A 723 8.53 -21.42 25.93
C LEU A 723 8.94 -22.00 24.57
N MET A 724 10.24 -22.23 24.35
CA MET A 724 10.78 -22.89 23.15
C MET A 724 10.86 -24.42 23.28
N GLY A 725 10.17 -25.01 24.28
CA GLY A 725 9.96 -26.46 24.37
C GLY A 725 11.16 -27.27 24.87
N ALA A 726 12.15 -26.66 25.53
CA ALA A 726 13.32 -27.38 26.03
C ALA A 726 13.02 -28.25 27.26
N ASP A 727 13.58 -29.47 27.29
CA ASP A 727 13.58 -30.33 28.48
C ASP A 727 14.65 -29.82 29.47
N ILE A 728 14.23 -29.12 30.53
CA ILE A 728 15.14 -28.48 31.49
C ILE A 728 15.26 -29.32 32.76
N ARG A 729 16.47 -29.79 33.06
CA ARG A 729 16.86 -30.32 34.37
C ARG A 729 17.42 -29.17 35.21
N LEU A 730 16.73 -28.80 36.30
CA LEU A 730 17.26 -27.88 37.31
C LEU A 730 18.14 -28.65 38.29
N ASP A 731 19.34 -28.15 38.54
CA ASP A 731 20.37 -28.78 39.37
C ASP A 731 20.95 -27.75 40.38
N LEU A 732 21.35 -28.19 41.56
CA LEU A 732 21.83 -27.32 42.64
C LEU A 732 23.35 -27.08 42.63
N SER A 733 24.07 -27.64 41.64
CA SER A 733 25.52 -27.58 41.54
C SER A 733 26.07 -26.16 41.34
N PRO A 734 27.22 -25.81 41.97
CA PRO A 734 27.81 -24.47 41.91
C PRO A 734 28.58 -24.19 40.60
N PHE A 735 29.04 -22.95 40.43
CA PHE A 735 29.76 -22.49 39.23
C PHE A 735 31.10 -23.22 39.00
N SER A 736 31.23 -23.82 37.81
CA SER A 736 32.50 -24.27 37.24
C SER A 736 32.45 -24.20 35.71
N ILE A 737 33.61 -23.97 35.11
CA ILE A 737 33.82 -23.89 33.65
C ILE A 737 34.16 -25.26 33.02
N THR A 738 34.39 -26.29 33.85
CA THR A 738 34.72 -27.66 33.42
C THR A 738 33.48 -28.44 32.94
N HIS A 739 33.69 -29.54 32.20
CA HIS A 739 32.63 -30.52 31.92
C HIS A 739 32.07 -31.12 33.23
N LYS A 740 30.78 -31.47 33.25
CA LYS A 740 30.06 -31.90 34.46
C LYS A 740 29.30 -33.21 34.26
N GLU A 741 29.03 -33.89 35.38
CA GLU A 741 28.37 -35.20 35.43
C GLU A 741 26.85 -35.11 35.21
N SER A 742 26.20 -34.07 35.77
CA SER A 742 24.81 -33.67 35.49
C SER A 742 24.48 -33.73 33.99
N LEU A 743 25.41 -33.23 33.19
CA LEU A 743 25.32 -33.13 31.74
C LEU A 743 25.57 -34.46 31.01
N LYS A 744 26.53 -35.27 31.47
CA LYS A 744 26.72 -36.65 30.96
C LYS A 744 25.47 -37.49 31.17
N ASN A 745 24.84 -37.36 32.33
CA ASN A 745 23.61 -38.07 32.67
C ASN A 745 22.46 -37.66 31.75
N LEU A 746 22.31 -36.37 31.44
CA LEU A 746 21.32 -35.89 30.47
C LEU A 746 21.61 -36.36 29.03
N THR A 747 22.88 -36.37 28.60
CA THR A 747 23.29 -36.94 27.30
C THR A 747 22.92 -38.43 27.21
N GLN A 748 23.18 -39.20 28.27
CA GLN A 748 22.81 -40.62 28.33
C GLN A 748 21.29 -40.82 28.41
N GLU A 749 20.54 -39.93 29.06
CA GLU A 749 19.07 -39.93 29.09
C GLU A 749 18.47 -39.78 27.68
N VAL A 750 19.05 -38.92 26.83
CA VAL A 750 18.66 -38.77 25.42
C VAL A 750 18.95 -40.05 24.62
N ILE A 751 20.15 -40.62 24.77
CA ILE A 751 20.55 -41.88 24.10
C ILE A 751 19.62 -43.04 24.49
N ASN A 752 19.32 -43.18 25.79
CA ASN A 752 18.45 -44.23 26.32
C ASN A 752 16.99 -44.11 25.83
N ARG A 753 16.58 -42.92 25.34
CA ARG A 753 15.28 -42.66 24.70
C ARG A 753 15.31 -42.80 23.17
N GLY A 754 16.43 -43.28 22.59
CA GLY A 754 16.62 -43.43 21.15
C GLY A 754 16.93 -42.13 20.41
N GLY A 755 17.22 -41.03 21.11
CA GLY A 755 17.70 -39.79 20.51
C GLY A 755 19.20 -39.81 20.23
N LYS A 756 19.66 -38.94 19.34
CA LYS A 756 21.08 -38.76 19.01
C LYS A 756 21.51 -37.34 19.44
N PRO A 757 22.14 -37.19 20.62
CA PRO A 757 22.51 -35.89 21.15
C PRO A 757 23.75 -35.30 20.45
N TYR A 758 23.72 -34.02 20.15
CA TYR A 758 24.92 -33.21 19.88
C TYR A 758 25.26 -32.39 21.12
N TYR A 759 26.51 -32.47 21.57
CA TYR A 759 26.94 -31.86 22.84
C TYR A 759 27.52 -30.45 22.63
N ILE A 760 26.90 -29.46 23.30
CA ILE A 760 27.34 -28.06 23.27
C ILE A 760 27.83 -27.65 24.67
N PRO A 761 29.15 -27.48 24.90
CA PRO A 761 29.72 -27.14 26.19
C PRO A 761 29.41 -25.69 26.60
N ALA A 762 29.66 -25.36 27.88
CA ALA A 762 29.32 -24.06 28.47
C ALA A 762 29.76 -22.87 27.59
N GLY A 763 28.79 -22.01 27.25
CA GLY A 763 28.99 -20.84 26.39
C GLY A 763 29.45 -21.17 24.96
N ALA A 764 29.23 -22.39 24.48
CA ALA A 764 29.81 -22.99 23.26
C ALA A 764 31.34 -22.81 23.15
N SER A 765 32.06 -22.80 24.28
CA SER A 765 33.43 -22.29 24.29
C SER A 765 34.51 -23.36 24.26
N ASP A 766 34.45 -24.36 25.13
CA ASP A 766 35.39 -25.50 25.10
C ASP A 766 35.00 -26.53 24.03
N HIS A 767 34.74 -26.03 22.82
CA HIS A 767 34.33 -26.79 21.66
C HIS A 767 35.35 -26.57 20.53
N PRO A 768 35.73 -27.59 19.74
CA PRO A 768 36.72 -27.43 18.66
C PRO A 768 36.37 -26.34 17.62
N LEU A 769 35.08 -26.06 17.44
CA LEU A 769 34.54 -25.04 16.53
C LEU A 769 34.15 -23.72 17.25
N GLY A 770 34.29 -23.66 18.58
CA GLY A 770 33.68 -22.64 19.45
C GLY A 770 34.22 -21.22 19.32
N GLY A 771 35.40 -21.02 18.73
CA GLY A 771 35.97 -19.70 18.45
C GLY A 771 35.66 -19.14 17.07
N LEU A 772 35.28 -20.00 16.10
CA LEU A 772 35.21 -19.63 14.68
C LEU A 772 34.25 -18.48 14.38
N GLY A 773 33.09 -18.46 15.04
CA GLY A 773 32.12 -17.36 14.90
C GLY A 773 32.71 -15.98 15.21
N PHE A 774 33.64 -15.90 16.16
CA PHE A 774 34.34 -14.66 16.51
C PHE A 774 35.67 -14.45 15.77
N ALA A 775 36.26 -15.50 15.19
CA ALA A 775 37.28 -15.31 14.17
C ALA A 775 36.69 -14.63 12.92
N ARG A 776 35.47 -15.00 12.49
CA ARG A 776 34.77 -14.35 11.38
C ARG A 776 34.35 -12.90 11.72
N TRP A 777 33.97 -12.67 12.97
CA TRP A 777 33.63 -11.33 13.49
C TRP A 777 34.77 -10.31 13.31
N ALA A 778 36.04 -10.74 13.41
CA ALA A 778 37.19 -9.87 13.13
C ALA A 778 37.17 -9.35 11.68
N PHE A 779 36.95 -10.24 10.70
CA PHE A 779 36.85 -9.87 9.28
C PHE A 779 35.58 -9.06 8.97
N GLU A 780 34.48 -9.27 9.68
CA GLU A 780 33.32 -8.36 9.62
C GLU A 780 33.67 -6.94 10.10
N VAL A 781 34.43 -6.82 11.19
CA VAL A 781 34.90 -5.51 11.67
C VAL A 781 35.82 -4.89 10.61
N GLU A 782 36.77 -5.62 10.04
CA GLU A 782 37.65 -5.07 8.99
C GLU A 782 36.90 -4.61 7.73
N GLN A 783 35.76 -5.25 7.42
CA GLN A 783 34.88 -4.85 6.33
C GLN A 783 34.10 -3.58 6.68
N GLN A 784 33.52 -3.53 7.87
CA GLN A 784 32.77 -2.36 8.37
C GLN A 784 33.69 -1.15 8.61
N GLU A 785 34.94 -1.35 9.03
CA GLU A 785 35.97 -0.30 9.11
C GLU A 785 36.23 0.35 7.73
N LYS A 786 36.36 -0.46 6.67
CA LYS A 786 36.51 0.01 5.28
C LYS A 786 35.26 0.73 4.78
N GLU A 787 34.08 0.28 5.16
CA GLU A 787 32.79 0.91 4.83
C GLU A 787 32.56 2.24 5.58
N MET A 788 33.03 2.33 6.84
CA MET A 788 32.86 3.52 7.71
C MET A 788 33.98 4.56 7.59
N GLY A 789 35.16 4.19 7.06
CA GLY A 789 36.35 5.04 7.08
C GLY A 789 36.97 5.22 8.47
N VAL A 790 36.69 4.29 9.39
CA VAL A 790 37.14 4.30 10.80
C VAL A 790 37.97 3.04 11.06
N PHE A 791 39.00 3.13 11.90
CA PHE A 791 39.77 1.98 12.39
C PHE A 791 39.69 1.93 13.90
N PHE A 792 39.37 0.75 14.46
CA PHE A 792 39.22 0.54 15.89
C PHE A 792 40.50 -0.04 16.50
N ASP A 793 41.35 0.82 17.06
CA ASP A 793 42.63 0.40 17.66
C ASP A 793 42.46 -0.42 18.94
N THR A 794 41.32 -0.27 19.65
CA THR A 794 41.05 -0.93 20.92
C THR A 794 39.68 -1.59 20.91
N ILE A 795 39.62 -2.89 21.20
CA ILE A 795 38.40 -3.69 21.33
C ILE A 795 38.17 -4.02 22.81
N ILE A 796 36.96 -3.78 23.33
CA ILE A 796 36.56 -4.19 24.69
C ILE A 796 35.53 -5.32 24.60
N VAL A 797 35.70 -6.38 25.39
CA VAL A 797 34.83 -7.56 25.39
C VAL A 797 34.72 -8.22 26.77
N CYS A 798 33.55 -8.73 27.17
CA CYS A 798 33.44 -9.55 28.39
C CYS A 798 34.01 -10.97 28.17
N ALA A 799 34.81 -11.45 29.14
CA ALA A 799 35.39 -12.77 29.18
C ALA A 799 34.88 -13.58 30.41
N VAL A 800 34.49 -14.84 30.17
CA VAL A 800 34.21 -15.85 31.20
C VAL A 800 34.67 -17.22 30.72
N THR A 801 33.93 -17.83 29.78
CA THR A 801 34.28 -19.15 29.18
C THR A 801 35.24 -19.04 27.99
N GLY A 802 35.74 -17.84 27.70
CA GLY A 802 36.85 -17.59 26.77
C GLY A 802 36.52 -17.43 25.28
N SER A 803 35.77 -18.32 24.62
CA SER A 803 35.86 -18.42 23.14
C SER A 803 35.40 -17.22 22.30
N THR A 804 34.69 -16.24 22.89
CA THR A 804 34.41 -14.97 22.20
C THR A 804 35.69 -14.14 22.05
N MET A 805 36.40 -13.88 23.16
CA MET A 805 37.69 -13.18 23.14
C MET A 805 38.73 -13.99 22.35
N ALA A 806 38.81 -15.30 22.58
CA ALA A 806 39.76 -16.16 21.89
C ALA A 806 39.56 -16.20 20.37
N GLY A 807 38.30 -16.17 19.90
CA GLY A 807 37.96 -16.05 18.50
C GLY A 807 38.37 -14.69 17.91
N MET A 808 38.13 -13.58 18.63
CA MET A 808 38.58 -12.25 18.22
C MET A 808 40.11 -12.19 18.09
N VAL A 809 40.84 -12.74 19.07
CA VAL A 809 42.31 -12.84 19.05
C VAL A 809 42.76 -13.60 17.80
N ALA A 810 42.25 -14.82 17.58
CA ALA A 810 42.64 -15.62 16.42
C ALA A 810 42.30 -14.93 15.08
N GLY A 811 41.09 -14.37 14.96
CA GLY A 811 40.65 -13.67 13.75
C GLY A 811 41.48 -12.43 13.42
N PHE A 812 41.72 -11.55 14.40
CA PHE A 812 42.57 -10.37 14.18
C PHE A 812 44.05 -10.74 14.02
N LYS A 813 44.54 -11.83 14.61
CA LYS A 813 45.91 -12.31 14.38
C LYS A 813 46.12 -12.83 12.95
N LEU A 814 45.11 -13.50 12.40
CA LEU A 814 45.09 -13.89 10.99
C LEU A 814 44.96 -12.69 10.06
N ALA A 815 44.18 -11.67 10.42
CA ALA A 815 44.11 -10.42 9.68
C ALA A 815 45.47 -9.67 9.71
N GLU A 816 46.14 -9.59 10.87
CA GLU A 816 47.48 -9.01 11.04
C GLU A 816 48.50 -9.71 10.12
N LYS A 817 48.50 -11.04 10.09
CA LYS A 817 49.33 -11.84 9.15
C LYS A 817 49.05 -11.55 7.68
N ASN A 818 47.80 -11.21 7.34
CA ASN A 818 47.37 -10.83 6.00
C ASN A 818 47.53 -9.31 5.70
N GLY A 819 48.27 -8.58 6.53
CA GLY A 819 48.65 -7.18 6.29
C GLY A 819 47.74 -6.12 6.94
N SER A 820 46.73 -6.53 7.71
CA SER A 820 45.93 -5.58 8.50
C SER A 820 46.66 -5.09 9.74
N ARG A 821 46.22 -3.96 10.29
CA ARG A 821 46.86 -3.31 11.45
C ARG A 821 46.57 -4.06 12.75
N THR A 822 47.58 -4.18 13.61
CA THR A 822 47.46 -4.66 15.00
C THR A 822 46.41 -3.87 15.78
N ARG A 823 45.62 -4.56 16.61
CA ARG A 823 44.60 -3.98 17.51
C ARG A 823 44.78 -4.52 18.93
N ARG A 824 44.48 -3.70 19.95
CA ARG A 824 44.51 -4.08 21.37
C ARG A 824 43.17 -4.68 21.77
N ILE A 825 43.12 -5.99 22.06
CA ILE A 825 41.90 -6.68 22.49
C ILE A 825 41.94 -6.82 24.00
N ILE A 826 41.07 -6.10 24.73
CA ILE A 826 40.98 -6.15 26.19
C ILE A 826 39.75 -6.97 26.58
N GLY A 827 39.99 -8.16 27.11
CA GLY A 827 38.99 -8.94 27.82
C GLY A 827 38.80 -8.36 29.22
N ILE A 828 37.56 -8.12 29.62
CA ILE A 828 37.20 -7.81 31.01
C ILE A 828 36.65 -9.08 31.65
N ASP A 829 37.28 -9.57 32.71
CA ASP A 829 36.79 -10.77 33.40
C ASP A 829 35.46 -10.52 34.12
N ALA A 830 34.59 -11.53 34.07
CA ALA A 830 33.38 -11.62 34.87
C ALA A 830 33.24 -13.00 35.58
N SER A 831 34.29 -13.83 35.56
CA SER A 831 34.30 -15.18 36.15
C SER A 831 34.71 -15.20 37.63
N ALA A 832 35.57 -14.26 38.06
CA ALA A 832 36.35 -14.34 39.30
C ALA A 832 37.27 -15.58 39.40
N LYS A 833 37.65 -16.15 38.25
CA LYS A 833 38.55 -17.31 38.08
C LYS A 833 39.58 -16.99 37.00
N VAL A 834 40.32 -15.90 37.25
CA VAL A 834 41.16 -15.21 36.26
C VAL A 834 42.21 -16.14 35.63
N PRO A 835 42.97 -16.97 36.38
CA PRO A 835 43.93 -17.90 35.78
C PRO A 835 43.24 -18.92 34.86
N GLU A 836 42.14 -19.53 35.31
CA GLU A 836 41.48 -20.58 34.53
C GLU A 836 40.78 -20.01 33.28
N THR A 837 40.23 -18.80 33.37
CA THR A 837 39.69 -18.07 32.20
C THR A 837 40.80 -17.62 31.24
N PHE A 838 41.96 -17.18 31.75
CA PHE A 838 43.13 -16.84 30.92
C PHE A 838 43.64 -18.06 30.13
N ASP A 839 43.88 -19.18 30.82
CA ASP A 839 44.35 -20.42 30.21
C ASP A 839 43.34 -20.99 29.21
N GLN A 840 42.03 -20.92 29.52
CA GLN A 840 40.97 -21.32 28.60
C GLN A 840 40.91 -20.40 27.37
N VAL A 841 41.07 -19.07 27.52
CA VAL A 841 41.18 -18.14 26.39
C VAL A 841 42.38 -18.48 25.51
N LEU A 842 43.58 -18.59 26.08
CA LEU A 842 44.82 -18.85 25.34
C LEU A 842 44.76 -20.18 24.57
N ARG A 843 44.28 -21.25 25.22
CA ARG A 843 44.13 -22.58 24.62
C ARG A 843 43.12 -22.57 23.47
N ILE A 844 41.96 -21.93 23.65
CA ILE A 844 40.97 -21.81 22.58
C ILE A 844 41.48 -20.91 21.44
N ALA A 845 42.28 -19.88 21.74
CA ALA A 845 42.82 -18.97 20.74
C ALA A 845 43.81 -19.70 19.82
N LYS A 846 44.79 -20.42 20.38
CA LYS A 846 45.70 -21.31 19.63
C LYS A 846 44.93 -22.34 18.80
N ALA A 847 43.98 -23.07 19.41
CA ALA A 847 43.20 -24.10 18.72
C ALA A 847 42.29 -23.55 17.60
N THR A 848 41.76 -22.34 17.76
CA THR A 848 41.00 -21.64 16.71
C THR A 848 41.95 -21.17 15.61
N GLY A 849 43.08 -20.58 15.98
CA GLY A 849 44.14 -20.12 15.07
C GLY A 849 44.62 -21.19 14.10
N ALA A 850 44.99 -22.35 14.64
CA ALA A 850 45.42 -23.50 13.83
C ALA A 850 44.34 -23.96 12.82
N ARG A 851 43.06 -23.87 13.18
CA ARG A 851 41.93 -24.20 12.27
C ARG A 851 41.70 -23.18 11.17
N ILE A 852 42.07 -21.92 11.38
CA ILE A 852 41.87 -20.82 10.41
C ILE A 852 43.14 -20.47 9.61
N GLY A 853 44.25 -21.19 9.81
CA GLY A 853 45.48 -21.04 9.01
C GLY A 853 46.68 -20.36 9.70
N LEU A 854 46.62 -20.13 11.02
CA LEU A 854 47.77 -19.64 11.79
C LEU A 854 48.70 -20.79 12.22
N CYS A 855 50.00 -20.50 12.36
CA CYS A 855 50.96 -21.42 12.95
C CYS A 855 50.78 -21.50 14.49
N GLU A 856 51.26 -22.58 15.11
CA GLU A 856 51.07 -22.80 16.55
C GLU A 856 51.65 -21.68 17.43
N ASP A 857 52.79 -21.11 17.04
CA ASP A 857 53.46 -20.03 17.75
C ASP A 857 52.95 -18.61 17.42
N ASP A 858 52.03 -18.47 16.47
CA ASP A 858 51.50 -17.15 16.07
C ASP A 858 50.62 -16.50 17.13
N ILE A 859 50.09 -17.29 18.08
CA ILE A 859 49.32 -16.80 19.23
C ILE A 859 50.06 -17.17 20.51
N THR A 860 50.41 -16.16 21.30
CA THR A 860 51.19 -16.27 22.53
C THR A 860 50.38 -15.76 23.73
N CYS A 861 50.91 -15.93 24.95
CA CYS A 861 50.34 -15.31 26.15
C CYS A 861 50.32 -13.77 26.09
N LYS A 862 51.14 -13.14 25.23
CA LYS A 862 51.17 -11.67 25.06
C LYS A 862 49.98 -11.13 24.27
N ASP A 863 49.33 -11.98 23.48
CA ASP A 863 48.15 -11.63 22.68
C ASP A 863 46.85 -11.66 23.52
N ILE A 864 46.93 -12.12 24.77
CA ILE A 864 45.80 -12.22 25.71
C ILE A 864 45.91 -11.13 26.78
N ILE A 865 45.09 -10.09 26.68
CA ILE A 865 44.97 -9.06 27.73
C ILE A 865 43.65 -9.30 28.47
N LEU A 866 43.72 -9.86 29.67
CA LEU A 866 42.57 -10.07 30.56
C LEU A 866 42.70 -9.15 31.78
N ASP A 867 41.70 -8.30 31.99
CA ASP A 867 41.62 -7.34 33.09
C ASP A 867 40.66 -7.87 34.17
N ASP A 868 41.18 -8.07 35.38
CA ASP A 868 40.47 -8.69 36.51
C ASP A 868 39.75 -7.69 37.42
N ARG A 869 40.07 -6.39 37.30
CA ARG A 869 39.68 -5.34 38.25
C ARG A 869 38.17 -5.14 38.41
N TYR A 870 37.36 -5.74 37.53
CA TYR A 870 35.91 -5.50 37.40
C TYR A 870 35.05 -6.75 37.63
N HIS A 871 35.65 -7.90 38.00
CA HIS A 871 34.88 -9.15 38.15
C HIS A 871 34.01 -9.22 39.43
N ALA A 872 34.03 -8.20 40.30
CA ALA A 872 33.23 -8.09 41.53
C ALA A 872 33.40 -9.25 42.54
N GLY A 873 34.60 -9.86 42.60
CA GLY A 873 34.92 -10.96 43.52
C GLY A 873 34.23 -12.30 43.24
N CYS A 874 33.15 -12.34 42.43
CA CYS A 874 32.41 -13.56 42.12
C CYS A 874 31.61 -13.47 40.81
N TYR A 875 31.37 -14.63 40.20
CA TYR A 875 30.49 -14.76 39.03
C TYR A 875 29.03 -14.48 39.38
N GLY A 876 28.32 -13.78 38.48
CA GLY A 876 26.86 -13.62 38.55
C GLY A 876 26.33 -12.49 39.44
N ILE A 877 27.10 -12.00 40.42
CA ILE A 877 26.69 -10.91 41.30
C ILE A 877 27.35 -9.60 40.83
N PRO A 878 26.59 -8.48 40.71
CA PRO A 878 27.14 -7.16 40.45
C PRO A 878 27.63 -6.50 41.74
N ASP A 879 28.70 -5.71 41.67
CA ASP A 879 29.08 -4.76 42.72
C ASP A 879 28.53 -3.35 42.43
N LYS A 880 28.84 -2.39 43.30
CA LYS A 880 28.46 -0.99 43.09
C LYS A 880 29.00 -0.42 41.77
N GLN A 881 30.23 -0.75 41.37
CA GLN A 881 30.80 -0.22 40.13
C GLN A 881 30.06 -0.76 38.89
N THR A 882 29.68 -2.04 38.90
CA THR A 882 28.83 -2.68 37.89
C THR A 882 27.46 -1.99 37.81
N VAL A 883 26.78 -1.78 38.94
CA VAL A 883 25.45 -1.16 38.98
C VAL A 883 25.50 0.31 38.53
N ASP A 884 26.50 1.08 38.96
CA ASP A 884 26.69 2.47 38.56
C ASP A 884 27.01 2.58 37.06
N ALA A 885 27.75 1.62 36.47
CA ALA A 885 28.04 1.57 35.04
C ALA A 885 26.80 1.24 34.18
N ILE A 886 25.97 0.28 34.61
CA ILE A 886 24.69 -0.03 33.97
C ILE A 886 23.78 1.20 33.98
N LYS A 887 23.65 1.86 35.15
CA LYS A 887 22.83 3.06 35.31
C LYS A 887 23.37 4.23 34.47
N PHE A 888 24.68 4.40 34.37
CA PHE A 888 25.32 5.36 33.47
C PHE A 888 24.94 5.12 32.01
N GLY A 889 25.21 3.91 31.46
CA GLY A 889 24.94 3.59 30.05
C GLY A 889 23.46 3.74 29.66
N ALA A 890 22.55 3.31 30.54
CA ALA A 890 21.12 3.48 30.38
C ALA A 890 20.70 4.97 30.37
N GLN A 891 21.24 5.80 31.28
CA GLN A 891 20.90 7.23 31.38
C GLN A 891 21.51 8.08 30.25
N THR A 892 22.68 7.70 29.72
CA THR A 892 23.33 8.45 28.63
C THR A 892 22.74 8.16 27.25
N GLU A 893 22.51 6.89 26.91
CA GLU A 893 22.27 6.42 25.53
C GLU A 893 21.16 5.37 25.42
N ALA A 894 20.40 5.10 26.50
CA ALA A 894 19.56 3.89 26.62
C ALA A 894 20.33 2.58 26.34
N PHE A 895 21.63 2.56 26.65
CA PHE A 895 22.53 1.44 26.39
C PHE A 895 22.42 0.40 27.51
N ILE A 896 21.41 -0.47 27.41
CA ILE A 896 21.05 -1.44 28.43
C ILE A 896 22.06 -2.61 28.47
N THR A 897 22.66 -2.82 29.63
CA THR A 897 23.65 -3.87 29.91
C THR A 897 23.23 -4.67 31.15
N ASP A 898 23.72 -5.91 31.29
CA ASP A 898 23.29 -6.84 32.34
C ASP A 898 24.30 -6.95 33.52
N PRO A 899 23.85 -7.33 34.74
CA PRO A 899 24.71 -7.37 35.92
C PRO A 899 25.73 -8.52 35.97
N VAL A 900 25.61 -9.53 35.09
CA VAL A 900 26.52 -10.68 35.08
C VAL A 900 27.71 -10.45 34.15
N TYR A 901 27.47 -9.93 32.94
CA TYR A 901 28.48 -9.80 31.89
C TYR A 901 28.71 -8.34 31.50
N GLU A 902 27.72 -7.74 30.84
CA GLU A 902 27.96 -6.53 30.05
C GLU A 902 28.13 -5.27 30.91
N GLY A 903 27.52 -5.24 32.10
CA GLY A 903 27.74 -4.18 33.09
C GLY A 903 29.17 -4.17 33.62
N LYS A 904 29.82 -5.34 33.73
CA LYS A 904 31.22 -5.47 34.18
C LYS A 904 32.19 -5.02 33.10
N SER A 905 31.98 -5.45 31.85
CA SER A 905 32.80 -4.95 30.73
C SER A 905 32.55 -3.47 30.40
N LEU A 906 31.34 -2.96 30.60
CA LEU A 906 31.05 -1.53 30.53
C LEU A 906 31.77 -0.78 31.65
N ALA A 907 31.68 -1.24 32.90
CA ALA A 907 32.43 -0.67 34.03
C ALA A 907 33.94 -0.59 33.75
N GLY A 908 34.52 -1.65 33.18
CA GLY A 908 35.91 -1.70 32.75
C GLY A 908 36.24 -0.65 31.69
N MET A 909 35.46 -0.57 30.60
CA MET A 909 35.65 0.45 29.56
C MET A 909 35.59 1.88 30.12
N LEU A 910 34.58 2.17 30.95
CA LEU A 910 34.39 3.51 31.53
C LEU A 910 35.58 3.91 32.41
N ASP A 911 36.11 2.99 33.21
CA ASP A 911 37.22 3.24 34.13
C ASP A 911 38.58 3.32 33.41
N LEU A 912 38.85 2.43 32.44
CA LEU A 912 40.02 2.50 31.56
C LEU A 912 40.14 3.87 30.86
N ILE A 913 39.03 4.40 30.35
CA ILE A 913 39.00 5.71 29.68
C ILE A 913 39.17 6.86 30.70
N ARG A 914 38.54 6.78 31.88
CA ARG A 914 38.69 7.80 32.95
C ARG A 914 40.11 7.89 33.49
N LYS A 915 40.82 6.76 33.59
CA LYS A 915 42.23 6.69 34.02
C LYS A 915 43.23 7.07 32.92
N GLY A 916 42.80 7.16 31.67
CA GLY A 916 43.69 7.38 30.52
C GLY A 916 44.51 6.15 30.13
N GLU A 917 44.10 4.95 30.55
CA GLU A 917 44.70 3.67 30.13
C GLU A 917 44.34 3.30 28.67
N ILE A 918 43.46 4.08 28.04
CA ILE A 918 43.22 4.15 26.60
C ILE A 918 43.56 5.56 26.12
N SER A 919 44.38 5.65 25.08
CA SER A 919 44.97 6.89 24.58
C SER A 919 43.92 7.89 24.06
N ALA A 920 44.17 9.18 24.27
CA ALA A 920 43.37 10.22 23.61
C ALA A 920 43.54 10.14 22.08
N GLY A 921 42.42 10.23 21.35
CA GLY A 921 42.36 10.02 19.90
C GLY A 921 42.05 8.58 19.46
N SER A 922 42.05 7.60 20.38
CA SER A 922 41.64 6.22 20.06
C SER A 922 40.17 6.11 19.67
N ASN A 923 39.87 5.13 18.81
CA ASN A 923 38.51 4.66 18.54
C ASN A 923 38.32 3.29 19.23
N VAL A 924 37.47 3.26 20.26
CA VAL A 924 37.16 2.05 21.01
C VAL A 924 35.92 1.38 20.43
N LEU A 925 36.02 0.08 20.11
CA LEU A 925 34.87 -0.75 19.76
C LEU A 925 34.49 -1.67 20.92
N TYR A 926 33.40 -1.33 21.59
CA TYR A 926 32.77 -2.19 22.60
C TYR A 926 31.97 -3.30 21.90
N ALA A 927 32.35 -4.56 22.13
CA ALA A 927 31.61 -5.70 21.59
C ALA A 927 30.43 -6.04 22.52
N HIS A 928 29.22 -5.55 22.21
CA HIS A 928 28.07 -5.74 23.09
C HIS A 928 27.41 -7.10 22.87
N LEU A 929 27.59 -8.03 23.82
CA LEU A 929 27.38 -9.46 23.59
C LEU A 929 25.94 -9.97 23.81
N GLY A 930 25.03 -9.12 24.30
CA GLY A 930 23.66 -9.46 24.68
C GLY A 930 23.40 -9.27 26.17
N GLY A 931 22.86 -10.30 26.82
CA GLY A 931 22.75 -10.36 28.27
C GLY A 931 21.45 -9.81 28.87
N GLN A 932 20.85 -8.79 28.25
CA GLN A 932 19.87 -7.91 28.90
C GLN A 932 18.62 -8.61 29.44
N LEU A 933 18.19 -9.72 28.83
CA LEU A 933 17.06 -10.53 29.32
C LEU A 933 17.23 -11.03 30.76
N ALA A 934 18.48 -11.17 31.24
CA ALA A 934 18.77 -11.57 32.61
C ALA A 934 18.35 -10.51 33.65
N LEU A 935 18.21 -9.22 33.28
CA LEU A 935 17.79 -8.14 34.18
C LEU A 935 16.45 -8.42 34.89
N ASN A 936 15.55 -9.16 34.24
CA ASN A 936 14.26 -9.59 34.80
C ASN A 936 14.37 -10.53 36.03
N ALA A 937 15.59 -10.93 36.41
CA ALA A 937 15.92 -11.77 37.57
C ALA A 937 16.84 -11.07 38.59
N TYR A 938 17.10 -9.77 38.43
CA TYR A 938 17.82 -8.92 39.39
C TYR A 938 16.93 -7.73 39.76
N THR A 939 15.70 -8.01 40.19
CA THR A 939 14.64 -7.00 40.38
C THR A 939 14.88 -6.03 41.54
N SER A 940 15.87 -6.32 42.39
CA SER A 940 16.28 -5.55 43.56
C SER A 940 17.47 -4.58 43.33
N MET A 941 17.85 -4.34 42.07
CA MET A 941 19.05 -3.57 41.65
C MET A 941 18.78 -2.08 41.33
#